data_AF-A0A076PRC4-F1
#
_entry.id   AF-A0A076PRC4-F1
#
_cell.length_a   1.000
_cell.length_b   1.000
_cell.length_c   1.000
_cell.angle_alpha   90.00
_cell.angle_beta   90.00
_cell.angle_gamma   90.00
#
_symmetry.space_group_name_H-M   'P 1'
#
loop_
_entity.id
_entity.type
_entity.pdbx_description
1 polymer ?
#
loop_
_entity_poly.entity_id
_entity_poly.type
_entity_poly.pdbx_seq_one_letter_code
_entity_poly.pdbx_strand_id
1 'polypeptide(L)'
;MQKYSDNRNRPLYDLVFVALSLSRLPMLALIIEFCVLMLVPQAQEILFGLESPILELGVNASARKGGDWMSFVLFVIATILLALSVWYCSRLLSSVHQLRVMPRDVVEEHALPDSMVCAITWVPRCLGTLSIGLAVGSLLMAGVTQNSNARSPMALCLLMPLALAVYAQVLLDRYARPRLAAIVTAAFVVNSTILMLIYPVSDTVQAWVLFYCLPVCGVMGWTWYRKQWNLASSIGAFGTLIANVLALLVAAGIPITAFLPFAILCVTALLPALFHMFVVRRRTLLAWLHQRGPAWVKPAHPLGAARSRTLSEVRTVLFIGVMISVAMLLLLRDERPWLRSSATVVLLFLSSMNFALTTVALVYRRLLPWRPGLVWAPALLFVAVLANNRESIGEEEFHATSGAVLPSSRSRPSEQIEPARRVVVNAHGGGLRAAYFTAQVLARLDDFSCGRFGERLTTTSGVSGGSLGLATYLLARQHFVTHGDALGNTGWTRCSDEQPPDFPLSRLVDSLLINDHLSGVVSTMLTSDLFPGDARRGQSLLNSWQRPYLEKLQSGVSLAMPLSAVTAGRPRIDSYFNATDARTGEGVALSNRYAETSLLPIGLAVLHSARFPVVSPAGRWQPDGGRERLLVDGGYSDNSGAAQLSRAVSRESFGIWLNIDGNPTEGECASATARPDHWMNWTGADALLASRRQRSAEAERQMQARVDEVGAKHRRITLSMPQAYASMKTVEDRCQAARHHRTAPLGWYMSSVTAWDMRFAALAAAASTCKEFSDLCRR
;
A
#
# COMPACT_ATOMS: atom_id res chain seq x y z
N MET A 1 30.22 -44.26 22.41
CA MET A 1 30.62 -44.20 20.99
C MET A 1 30.21 -45.43 20.19
N GLN A 2 30.34 -46.66 20.72
CA GLN A 2 29.96 -47.90 19.99
C GLN A 2 28.46 -48.01 19.64
N LYS A 3 27.56 -47.39 20.42
CA LYS A 3 26.12 -47.33 20.12
C LYS A 3 25.73 -46.38 18.96
N TYR A 4 26.69 -45.56 18.47
CA TYR A 4 26.49 -44.65 17.33
C TYR A 4 27.01 -45.23 16.00
N SER A 5 27.87 -46.28 16.02
CA SER A 5 28.45 -46.84 14.79
C SER A 5 27.51 -47.76 14.01
N ASP A 6 26.51 -48.36 14.66
CA ASP A 6 25.58 -49.31 14.03
C ASP A 6 24.42 -48.67 13.25
N ASN A 7 24.32 -47.35 13.25
CA ASN A 7 23.24 -46.63 12.56
C ASN A 7 23.79 -45.61 11.56
N ARG A 8 24.63 -46.08 10.62
CA ARG A 8 25.26 -45.23 9.57
C ARG A 8 24.30 -44.40 8.72
N ASN A 9 22.99 -44.73 8.69
CA ASN A 9 21.99 -44.01 7.91
C ASN A 9 21.13 -42.99 8.71
N ARG A 10 21.12 -43.02 10.05
CA ARG A 10 20.40 -42.02 10.86
C ARG A 10 20.97 -40.58 10.84
N PRO A 11 22.30 -40.33 10.76
CA PRO A 11 22.81 -38.97 10.86
C PRO A 11 22.43 -38.08 9.67
N LEU A 12 22.14 -38.66 8.50
CA LEU A 12 21.69 -37.90 7.33
C LEU A 12 20.27 -37.35 7.53
N TYR A 13 19.36 -38.17 8.06
CA TYR A 13 17.97 -37.77 8.32
C TYR A 13 17.88 -36.69 9.39
N ASP A 14 18.62 -36.82 10.49
CA ASP A 14 18.63 -35.82 11.55
C ASP A 14 19.20 -34.48 11.07
N LEU A 15 20.26 -34.50 10.24
CA LEU A 15 20.83 -33.26 9.68
C LEU A 15 19.92 -32.61 8.64
N VAL A 16 19.27 -33.40 7.78
CA VAL A 16 18.30 -32.90 6.81
C VAL A 16 17.08 -32.33 7.54
N PHE A 17 16.59 -33.00 8.57
CA PHE A 17 15.46 -32.53 9.40
C PHE A 17 15.81 -31.24 10.13
N VAL A 18 17.01 -31.13 10.70
CA VAL A 18 17.50 -29.91 11.35
C VAL A 18 17.68 -28.77 10.34
N ALA A 19 18.31 -29.03 9.18
CA ALA A 19 18.45 -28.03 8.12
C ALA A 19 17.07 -27.54 7.62
N LEU A 20 16.13 -28.45 7.39
CA LEU A 20 14.76 -28.11 7.02
C LEU A 20 14.05 -27.32 8.12
N SER A 21 14.19 -27.71 9.38
CA SER A 21 13.60 -27.01 10.53
C SER A 21 14.11 -25.58 10.69
N LEU A 22 15.37 -25.33 10.28
CA LEU A 22 16.00 -24.01 10.33
C LEU A 22 15.64 -23.15 9.12
N SER A 23 15.38 -23.75 7.96
CA SER A 23 14.81 -23.06 6.79
C SER A 23 13.31 -22.79 6.91
N ARG A 24 12.62 -23.35 7.91
CA ARG A 24 11.18 -23.11 8.14
C ARG A 24 10.88 -21.64 8.38
N LEU A 25 11.68 -20.92 9.17
CA LEU A 25 11.42 -19.50 9.47
C LEU A 25 11.43 -18.62 8.22
N PRO A 26 12.49 -18.66 7.38
CA PRO A 26 12.52 -17.93 6.11
C PRO A 26 11.48 -18.40 5.09
N MET A 27 11.26 -19.71 4.96
CA MET A 27 10.20 -20.21 4.06
C MET A 27 8.81 -19.80 4.55
N LEU A 28 8.55 -19.84 5.86
CA LEU A 28 7.30 -19.38 6.44
C LEU A 28 7.13 -17.88 6.20
N ALA A 29 8.19 -17.08 6.34
CA ALA A 29 8.14 -15.65 6.01
C ALA A 29 7.79 -15.42 4.53
N LEU A 30 8.41 -16.15 3.60
CA LEU A 30 8.09 -16.10 2.16
C LEU A 30 6.70 -16.62 1.83
N ILE A 31 6.24 -17.68 2.49
CA ILE A 31 4.89 -18.22 2.30
C ILE A 31 3.87 -17.22 2.85
N ILE A 32 4.11 -16.65 4.03
CA ILE A 32 3.27 -15.58 4.59
C ILE A 32 3.27 -14.39 3.63
N GLU A 33 4.42 -13.99 3.09
CA GLU A 33 4.52 -12.89 2.12
C GLU A 33 3.79 -13.20 0.81
N PHE A 34 3.98 -14.39 0.23
CA PHE A 34 3.26 -14.85 -0.95
C PHE A 34 1.76 -14.91 -0.69
N CYS A 35 1.34 -15.47 0.45
CA CYS A 35 -0.05 -15.50 0.88
C CYS A 35 -0.58 -14.09 1.11
N VAL A 36 0.21 -13.17 1.64
CA VAL A 36 -0.17 -11.75 1.75
C VAL A 36 -0.35 -11.17 0.35
N LEU A 37 0.62 -11.29 -0.56
CA LEU A 37 0.52 -10.72 -1.91
C LEU A 37 -0.62 -11.33 -2.75
N MET A 38 -0.90 -12.63 -2.59
CA MET A 38 -1.88 -13.35 -3.40
C MET A 38 -3.27 -13.45 -2.77
N LEU A 39 -3.38 -13.52 -1.44
CA LEU A 39 -4.66 -13.68 -0.74
C LEU A 39 -5.21 -12.37 -0.18
N VAL A 40 -4.40 -11.31 -0.09
CA VAL A 40 -4.84 -9.99 0.36
C VAL A 40 -5.20 -9.20 -0.90
N PRO A 41 -6.50 -9.05 -1.24
CA PRO A 41 -6.95 -8.40 -2.48
C PRO A 41 -6.35 -7.01 -2.70
N GLN A 42 -5.95 -6.35 -1.63
CA GLN A 42 -5.32 -5.04 -1.63
C GLN A 42 -3.92 -5.04 -2.23
N ALA A 43 -3.14 -6.10 -2.00
CA ALA A 43 -1.85 -6.24 -2.66
C ALA A 43 -2.04 -6.41 -4.18
N GLN A 44 -3.09 -7.13 -4.58
CA GLN A 44 -3.48 -7.24 -5.97
C GLN A 44 -3.92 -5.88 -6.54
N GLU A 45 -4.71 -5.09 -5.82
CA GLU A 45 -5.08 -3.74 -6.25
C GLU A 45 -3.91 -2.78 -6.41
N ILE A 46 -2.91 -2.82 -5.52
CA ILE A 46 -1.70 -2.01 -5.69
C ILE A 46 -0.94 -2.45 -6.94
N LEU A 47 -0.84 -3.76 -7.18
CA LEU A 47 -0.28 -4.30 -8.41
C LEU A 47 -1.08 -3.85 -9.66
N PHE A 48 -2.40 -3.81 -9.58
CA PHE A 48 -3.26 -3.31 -10.67
C PHE A 48 -3.07 -1.81 -10.90
N GLY A 49 -2.93 -1.02 -9.83
CA GLY A 49 -2.64 0.41 -9.96
C GLY A 49 -1.31 0.69 -10.67
N LEU A 50 -0.35 -0.24 -10.61
CA LEU A 50 0.93 -0.15 -11.33
C LEU A 50 0.82 -0.59 -12.80
N GLU A 51 -0.13 -1.47 -13.15
CA GLU A 51 -0.28 -2.03 -14.50
C GLU A 51 -1.37 -1.37 -15.35
N SER A 52 -2.42 -0.81 -14.74
CA SER A 52 -3.56 -0.29 -15.48
C SER A 52 -3.07 0.83 -16.42
N PRO A 53 -3.12 0.67 -17.75
CA PRO A 53 -2.94 1.80 -18.64
C PRO A 53 -4.04 2.77 -18.25
N ILE A 54 -3.66 3.93 -17.71
CA ILE A 54 -4.62 4.99 -17.44
C ILE A 54 -5.33 5.23 -18.78
N LEU A 55 -6.59 4.80 -18.89
CA LEU A 55 -7.42 5.00 -20.06
C LEU A 55 -7.63 6.51 -20.18
N GLU A 56 -6.72 7.14 -20.93
CA GLU A 56 -6.62 8.57 -21.16
C GLU A 56 -7.81 9.06 -22.00
N LEU A 57 -8.87 9.50 -21.33
CA LEU A 57 -9.87 10.37 -21.95
C LEU A 57 -9.31 11.80 -22.02
N GLY A 58 -8.57 12.08 -23.11
CA GLY A 58 -8.51 13.41 -23.74
C GLY A 58 -7.77 14.58 -23.06
N VAL A 59 -7.24 14.44 -21.84
CA VAL A 59 -6.51 15.54 -21.17
C VAL A 59 -5.02 15.19 -21.02
N ASN A 60 -4.21 15.68 -21.96
CA ASN A 60 -2.73 15.75 -21.94
C ASN A 60 -1.98 14.52 -21.41
N ALA A 61 -1.95 13.48 -22.22
CA ALA A 61 -1.22 12.22 -22.05
C ALA A 61 0.31 12.33 -21.83
N SER A 62 0.92 13.45 -22.21
CA SER A 62 2.38 13.56 -22.29
C SER A 62 3.08 13.77 -20.94
N ALA A 63 2.37 14.22 -19.90
CA ALA A 63 2.99 14.64 -18.64
C ALA A 63 3.05 13.57 -17.54
N ARG A 64 2.25 12.47 -17.62
CA ARG A 64 2.16 11.46 -16.55
C ARG A 64 2.85 10.12 -16.82
N LYS A 65 3.19 9.80 -18.08
CA LYS A 65 3.77 8.50 -18.46
C LYS A 65 5.13 8.16 -17.81
N GLY A 66 5.85 9.12 -17.25
CA GLY A 66 7.15 8.88 -16.62
C GLY A 66 7.11 8.37 -15.17
N GLY A 67 6.03 8.61 -14.43
CA GLY A 67 5.97 8.35 -12.98
C GLY A 67 5.68 6.90 -12.60
N ASP A 68 4.71 6.27 -13.27
CA ASP A 68 4.18 4.97 -12.85
C ASP A 68 5.13 3.80 -13.12
N TRP A 69 5.88 3.85 -14.23
CA TRP A 69 6.87 2.81 -14.56
C TRP A 69 7.98 2.70 -13.52
N MET A 70 8.45 3.83 -12.97
CA MET A 70 9.50 3.81 -11.96
C MET A 70 9.03 3.11 -10.68
N SER A 71 7.77 3.34 -10.28
CA SER A 71 7.16 2.67 -9.13
C SER A 71 7.11 1.15 -9.33
N PHE A 72 6.76 0.69 -10.54
CA PHE A 72 6.74 -0.73 -10.89
C PHE A 72 8.15 -1.35 -10.84
N VAL A 73 9.16 -0.69 -11.43
CA VAL A 73 10.52 -1.25 -11.39
C VAL A 73 11.08 -1.28 -9.98
N LEU A 74 10.87 -0.22 -9.19
CA LEU A 74 11.29 -0.23 -7.79
C LEU A 74 10.61 -1.37 -7.00
N PHE A 75 9.35 -1.67 -7.29
CA PHE A 75 8.61 -2.77 -6.68
C PHE A 75 9.21 -4.14 -7.06
N VAL A 76 9.52 -4.36 -8.34
CA VAL A 76 10.19 -5.59 -8.83
C VAL A 76 11.55 -5.76 -8.15
N ILE A 77 12.33 -4.69 -8.07
CA ILE A 77 13.64 -4.72 -7.41
C ILE A 77 13.49 -5.01 -5.92
N ALA A 78 12.53 -4.38 -5.24
CA ALA A 78 12.24 -4.63 -3.83
C ALA A 78 11.90 -6.10 -3.57
N THR A 79 11.08 -6.69 -4.44
CA THR A 79 10.72 -8.12 -4.38
C THR A 79 11.95 -9.02 -4.55
N ILE A 80 12.82 -8.71 -5.52
CA ILE A 80 14.06 -9.47 -5.76
C ILE A 80 15.00 -9.36 -4.54
N LEU A 81 15.15 -8.16 -3.98
CA LEU A 81 15.95 -7.92 -2.78
C LEU A 81 15.40 -8.68 -1.57
N LEU A 82 14.08 -8.71 -1.40
CA LEU A 82 13.41 -9.47 -0.37
C LEU A 82 13.71 -10.97 -0.51
N ALA A 83 13.47 -11.53 -1.69
CA ALA A 83 13.73 -12.95 -1.95
C ALA A 83 15.22 -13.32 -1.76
N LEU A 84 16.15 -12.46 -2.22
CA LEU A 84 17.59 -12.63 -1.97
C LEU A 84 17.93 -12.54 -0.48
N SER A 85 17.27 -11.67 0.27
CA SER A 85 17.45 -11.54 1.72
C SER A 85 17.04 -12.82 2.43
N VAL A 86 15.85 -13.33 2.13
CA VAL A 86 15.29 -14.52 2.77
C VAL A 86 16.14 -15.74 2.47
N TRP A 87 16.56 -15.89 1.20
CA TRP A 87 17.49 -16.92 0.79
C TRP A 87 18.80 -16.88 1.59
N TYR A 88 19.43 -15.71 1.61
CA TYR A 88 20.75 -15.57 2.22
C TYR A 88 20.70 -15.80 3.73
N CYS A 89 19.67 -15.29 4.39
CA CYS A 89 19.42 -15.48 5.81
C CYS A 89 19.24 -16.96 6.17
N SER A 90 18.45 -17.70 5.37
CA SER A 90 18.28 -19.16 5.50
C SER A 90 19.60 -19.90 5.46
N ARG A 91 20.43 -19.55 4.48
CA ARG A 91 21.72 -20.20 4.24
C ARG A 91 22.69 -19.92 5.38
N LEU A 92 22.71 -18.69 5.88
CA LEU A 92 23.62 -18.29 6.95
C LEU A 92 23.25 -18.97 8.29
N LEU A 93 21.95 -19.00 8.63
CA LEU A 93 21.45 -19.70 9.82
C LEU A 93 21.77 -21.20 9.77
N SER A 94 21.63 -21.82 8.60
CA SER A 94 21.96 -23.24 8.38
C SER A 94 23.47 -23.50 8.52
N SER A 95 24.30 -22.64 7.93
CA SER A 95 25.77 -22.78 7.99
C SER A 95 26.32 -22.62 9.42
N VAL A 96 25.81 -21.64 10.18
CA VAL A 96 26.25 -21.38 11.56
C VAL A 96 25.83 -22.49 12.52
N HIS A 97 24.62 -23.05 12.33
CA HIS A 97 24.14 -24.13 13.17
C HIS A 97 24.93 -25.42 12.94
N GLN A 98 25.24 -25.76 11.70
CA GLN A 98 26.01 -26.96 11.37
C GLN A 98 27.41 -26.96 11.97
N LEU A 99 28.10 -25.81 11.96
CA LEU A 99 29.41 -25.65 12.61
C LEU A 99 29.37 -25.84 14.13
N ARG A 100 28.17 -25.80 14.75
CA ARG A 100 28.00 -25.99 16.20
C ARG A 100 27.57 -27.39 16.58
N VAL A 101 26.78 -28.05 15.74
CA VAL A 101 26.19 -29.36 16.05
C VAL A 101 27.09 -30.51 15.58
N MET A 102 27.94 -30.30 14.56
CA MET A 102 28.88 -31.34 14.16
C MET A 102 29.95 -31.57 15.25
N PRO A 103 30.10 -32.81 15.76
CA PRO A 103 31.21 -33.19 16.64
C PRO A 103 32.54 -32.88 15.94
N ARG A 104 33.51 -32.32 16.69
CA ARG A 104 34.81 -31.89 16.13
C ARG A 104 35.55 -33.02 15.43
N ASP A 105 35.45 -34.20 16.02
CA ASP A 105 36.03 -35.47 15.64
C ASP A 105 35.55 -35.92 14.24
N VAL A 106 34.31 -35.64 13.86
CA VAL A 106 33.78 -35.96 12.52
C VAL A 106 34.33 -35.03 11.43
N VAL A 107 34.68 -33.80 11.78
CA VAL A 107 35.15 -32.79 10.82
C VAL A 107 36.65 -32.93 10.53
N GLU A 108 37.44 -33.35 11.52
CA GLU A 108 38.89 -33.48 11.37
C GLU A 108 39.32 -34.83 10.80
N GLU A 109 38.56 -35.91 11.02
CA GLU A 109 39.05 -37.26 10.77
C GLU A 109 38.45 -37.93 9.52
N HIS A 110 37.27 -37.51 9.06
CA HIS A 110 36.59 -38.12 7.92
C HIS A 110 36.13 -37.06 6.92
N ALA A 111 36.54 -37.21 5.65
CA ALA A 111 35.97 -36.42 4.57
C ALA A 111 34.44 -36.65 4.57
N LEU A 112 33.68 -35.60 4.89
CA LEU A 112 32.22 -35.63 4.81
C LEU A 112 31.83 -36.21 3.43
N PRO A 113 30.91 -37.18 3.37
CA PRO A 113 30.46 -37.74 2.10
C PRO A 113 30.05 -36.61 1.15
N ASP A 114 30.45 -36.68 -0.10
CA ASP A 114 30.17 -35.65 -1.11
C ASP A 114 28.67 -35.33 -1.21
N SER A 115 27.81 -36.31 -0.95
CA SER A 115 26.35 -36.16 -0.87
C SER A 115 25.91 -35.22 0.26
N MET A 116 26.59 -35.27 1.41
CA MET A 116 26.29 -34.44 2.57
C MET A 116 26.82 -33.02 2.37
N VAL A 117 28.04 -32.87 1.83
CA VAL A 117 28.57 -31.57 1.39
C VAL A 117 27.64 -30.95 0.33
N CYS A 118 27.13 -31.77 -0.59
CA CYS A 118 26.19 -31.35 -1.60
C CYS A 118 24.88 -30.85 -0.97
N ALA A 119 24.23 -31.66 -0.13
CA ALA A 119 22.98 -31.31 0.54
C ALA A 119 23.11 -30.01 1.36
N ILE A 120 24.17 -29.90 2.16
CA ILE A 120 24.48 -28.74 2.98
C ILE A 120 24.64 -27.46 2.14
N THR A 121 25.28 -27.58 0.98
CA THR A 121 25.63 -26.43 0.17
C THR A 121 24.50 -26.03 -0.77
N TRP A 122 23.74 -27.00 -1.29
CA TRP A 122 22.82 -26.81 -2.40
C TRP A 122 21.35 -26.76 -1.99
N VAL A 123 20.92 -27.42 -0.91
CA VAL A 123 19.52 -27.33 -0.45
C VAL A 123 19.13 -25.88 -0.14
N PRO A 124 19.93 -25.09 0.62
CA PRO A 124 19.61 -23.68 0.83
C PRO A 124 19.64 -22.86 -0.47
N ARG A 125 20.51 -23.22 -1.44
CA ARG A 125 20.60 -22.54 -2.76
C ARG A 125 19.34 -22.77 -3.57
N CYS A 126 18.89 -24.01 -3.67
CA CYS A 126 17.68 -24.37 -4.40
C CYS A 126 16.44 -23.73 -3.80
N LEU A 127 16.33 -23.73 -2.46
CA LEU A 127 15.23 -23.05 -1.76
C LEU A 127 15.19 -21.55 -2.05
N GLY A 128 16.35 -20.89 -2.14
CA GLY A 128 16.44 -19.48 -2.52
C GLY A 128 16.04 -19.15 -3.94
N THR A 129 16.56 -19.93 -4.88
CA THR A 129 16.21 -19.78 -6.29
C THR A 129 14.73 -20.05 -6.50
N LEU A 130 14.19 -21.07 -5.83
CA LEU A 130 12.75 -21.37 -5.81
C LEU A 130 11.96 -20.19 -5.24
N SER A 131 12.41 -19.56 -4.15
CA SER A 131 11.71 -18.40 -3.59
C SER A 131 11.73 -17.17 -4.49
N ILE A 132 12.84 -16.88 -5.16
CA ILE A 132 12.92 -15.80 -6.15
C ILE A 132 12.02 -16.12 -7.33
N GLY A 133 12.04 -17.37 -7.80
CA GLY A 133 11.17 -17.85 -8.86
C GLY A 133 9.70 -17.69 -8.49
N LEU A 134 9.29 -18.17 -7.31
CA LEU A 134 7.92 -18.02 -6.82
C LEU A 134 7.54 -16.54 -6.71
N ALA A 135 8.39 -15.68 -6.14
CA ALA A 135 8.10 -14.25 -6.03
C ALA A 135 7.91 -13.59 -7.41
N VAL A 136 8.85 -13.78 -8.34
CA VAL A 136 8.75 -13.24 -9.72
C VAL A 136 7.56 -13.84 -10.48
N GLY A 137 7.32 -15.14 -10.33
CA GLY A 137 6.18 -15.84 -10.92
C GLY A 137 4.84 -15.32 -10.38
N SER A 138 4.78 -14.97 -9.10
CA SER A 138 3.59 -14.35 -8.49
C SER A 138 3.30 -13.00 -9.10
N LEU A 139 4.33 -12.17 -9.31
CA LEU A 139 4.18 -10.87 -9.95
C LEU A 139 3.69 -10.99 -11.39
N LEU A 140 4.29 -11.90 -12.15
CA LEU A 140 3.89 -12.17 -13.54
C LEU A 140 2.46 -12.74 -13.61
N MET A 141 2.08 -13.59 -12.66
CA MET A 141 0.73 -14.18 -12.60
C MET A 141 -0.32 -13.16 -12.15
N ALA A 142 -0.01 -12.28 -11.20
CA ALA A 142 -0.92 -11.21 -10.79
C ALA A 142 -1.30 -10.32 -11.98
N GLY A 143 -0.35 -10.01 -12.88
CA GLY A 143 -0.65 -9.26 -14.10
C GLY A 143 -1.39 -10.04 -15.19
N VAL A 144 -1.12 -11.34 -15.35
CA VAL A 144 -1.70 -12.16 -16.43
C VAL A 144 -3.10 -12.71 -16.10
N THR A 145 -3.40 -12.97 -14.82
CA THR A 145 -4.64 -13.65 -14.40
C THR A 145 -5.92 -12.83 -14.58
N GLN A 146 -5.86 -11.50 -14.68
CA GLN A 146 -7.07 -10.70 -14.89
C GLN A 146 -7.46 -10.49 -16.35
N ASN A 147 -6.51 -10.56 -17.29
CA ASN A 147 -6.78 -10.18 -18.68
C ASN A 147 -7.06 -11.36 -19.62
N SER A 148 -7.09 -12.60 -19.11
CA SER A 148 -7.28 -13.77 -19.96
C SER A 148 -8.11 -14.87 -19.32
N ASN A 149 -8.97 -15.51 -20.14
CA ASN A 149 -9.59 -16.80 -19.82
C ASN A 149 -8.51 -17.74 -19.25
N ALA A 150 -8.82 -18.40 -18.13
CA ALA A 150 -7.94 -19.12 -17.18
C ALA A 150 -6.84 -20.09 -17.73
N ARG A 151 -6.68 -20.25 -19.04
CA ARG A 151 -5.72 -21.17 -19.69
C ARG A 151 -4.29 -20.61 -19.75
N SER A 152 -4.11 -19.31 -19.94
CA SER A 152 -2.80 -18.63 -19.98
C SER A 152 -2.01 -18.68 -18.66
N PRO A 153 -2.64 -18.39 -17.50
CA PRO A 153 -1.97 -18.54 -16.20
C PRO A 153 -1.56 -19.99 -15.89
N MET A 154 -2.31 -21.00 -16.32
CA MET A 154 -1.88 -22.41 -16.21
C MET A 154 -0.62 -22.71 -17.04
N ALA A 155 -0.48 -22.15 -18.25
CA ALA A 155 0.72 -22.34 -19.08
C ALA A 155 1.97 -21.69 -18.45
N LEU A 156 1.85 -20.50 -17.85
CA LEU A 156 2.92 -19.84 -17.09
C LEU A 156 3.27 -20.59 -15.79
N CYS A 157 2.26 -21.08 -15.07
CA CYS A 157 2.46 -21.99 -13.93
C CYS A 157 3.08 -23.34 -14.32
N LEU A 158 3.00 -23.78 -15.58
CA LEU A 158 3.69 -24.97 -16.09
C LEU A 158 5.11 -24.66 -16.59
N LEU A 159 5.37 -23.44 -17.08
CA LEU A 159 6.71 -22.97 -17.46
C LEU A 159 7.62 -22.74 -16.25
N MET A 160 7.06 -22.40 -15.08
CA MET A 160 7.80 -22.24 -13.83
C MET A 160 8.47 -23.55 -13.36
N PRO A 161 7.75 -24.68 -13.21
CA PRO A 161 8.32 -26.00 -13.00
C PRO A 161 9.27 -26.43 -14.10
N LEU A 162 9.05 -26.02 -15.36
CA LEU A 162 9.96 -26.33 -16.48
C LEU A 162 11.28 -25.56 -16.35
N ALA A 163 11.26 -24.28 -16.00
CA ALA A 163 12.45 -23.49 -15.71
C ALA A 163 13.17 -24.01 -14.45
N LEU A 164 12.41 -24.43 -13.43
CA LEU A 164 12.95 -25.07 -12.24
C LEU A 164 13.52 -26.45 -12.53
N ALA A 165 12.91 -27.23 -13.42
CA ALA A 165 13.39 -28.53 -13.88
C ALA A 165 14.65 -28.35 -14.71
N VAL A 166 14.69 -27.38 -15.64
CA VAL A 166 15.89 -27.01 -16.39
C VAL A 166 17.00 -26.54 -15.47
N TYR A 167 16.71 -25.73 -14.45
CA TYR A 167 17.72 -25.27 -13.49
C TYR A 167 18.20 -26.40 -12.55
N ALA A 168 17.28 -27.25 -12.07
CA ALA A 168 17.58 -28.46 -11.31
C ALA A 168 18.39 -29.46 -12.15
N GLN A 169 18.15 -29.52 -13.46
CA GLN A 169 18.83 -30.40 -14.40
C GLN A 169 20.22 -29.86 -14.75
N VAL A 170 20.39 -28.54 -14.92
CA VAL A 170 21.71 -27.86 -14.98
C VAL A 170 22.51 -28.08 -13.68
N LEU A 171 21.83 -28.20 -12.53
CA LEU A 171 22.45 -28.51 -11.24
C LEU A 171 22.85 -29.99 -11.10
N LEU A 172 22.07 -30.90 -11.69
CA LEU A 172 22.41 -32.32 -11.84
C LEU A 172 23.53 -32.54 -12.89
N ASP A 173 23.71 -31.58 -13.81
CA ASP A 173 24.65 -31.60 -14.95
C ASP A 173 26.14 -31.48 -14.56
N ARG A 174 26.48 -31.52 -13.27
CA ARG A 174 27.88 -31.77 -12.85
C ARG A 174 28.39 -33.14 -13.34
N TYR A 175 27.49 -34.00 -13.86
CA TYR A 175 27.78 -35.32 -14.42
C TYR A 175 27.45 -35.50 -15.92
N ALA A 176 26.87 -34.52 -16.63
CA ALA A 176 26.59 -34.65 -18.07
C ALA A 176 27.16 -33.48 -18.91
N ARG A 177 27.40 -33.75 -20.20
CA ARG A 177 28.41 -33.07 -21.03
C ARG A 177 28.03 -31.61 -21.39
N PRO A 178 29.03 -30.70 -21.53
CA PRO A 178 28.84 -29.25 -21.79
C PRO A 178 28.11 -28.86 -23.09
N ARG A 179 27.84 -29.82 -24.00
CA ARG A 179 27.08 -29.57 -25.24
C ARG A 179 25.58 -29.34 -24.98
N LEU A 180 25.04 -29.88 -23.88
CA LEU A 180 23.60 -29.79 -23.58
C LEU A 180 23.21 -28.41 -23.03
N ALA A 181 24.06 -27.79 -22.20
CA ALA A 181 23.88 -26.42 -21.71
C ALA A 181 23.83 -25.37 -22.84
N ALA A 182 24.62 -25.57 -23.91
CA ALA A 182 24.57 -24.72 -25.10
C ALA A 182 23.23 -24.88 -25.86
N ILE A 183 22.70 -26.11 -25.95
CA ILE A 183 21.41 -26.40 -26.60
C ILE A 183 20.25 -25.79 -25.81
N VAL A 184 20.26 -25.89 -24.49
CA VAL A 184 19.22 -25.30 -23.62
C VAL A 184 19.27 -23.77 -23.66
N THR A 185 20.46 -23.18 -23.63
CA THR A 185 20.63 -21.72 -23.78
C THR A 185 20.14 -21.26 -25.16
N ALA A 186 20.47 -22.00 -26.22
CA ALA A 186 19.96 -21.73 -27.57
C ALA A 186 18.43 -21.89 -27.64
N ALA A 187 17.85 -22.91 -27.02
CA ALA A 187 16.40 -23.11 -26.98
C ALA A 187 15.67 -21.99 -26.21
N PHE A 188 16.27 -21.46 -25.15
CA PHE A 188 15.74 -20.32 -24.40
C PHE A 188 15.81 -19.02 -25.21
N VAL A 189 16.93 -18.78 -25.91
CA VAL A 189 17.08 -17.64 -26.83
C VAL A 189 16.05 -17.75 -27.95
N VAL A 190 15.91 -18.92 -28.58
CA VAL A 190 14.94 -19.16 -29.67
C VAL A 190 13.50 -18.98 -29.19
N ASN A 191 13.11 -19.51 -28.03
CA ASN A 191 11.76 -19.28 -27.47
C ASN A 191 11.49 -17.81 -27.16
N SER A 192 12.50 -17.10 -26.63
CA SER A 192 12.40 -15.66 -26.36
C SER A 192 12.24 -14.85 -27.64
N THR A 193 12.95 -15.24 -28.71
CA THR A 193 12.86 -14.61 -30.03
C THR A 193 11.53 -14.95 -30.74
N ILE A 194 10.99 -16.16 -30.60
CA ILE A 194 9.68 -16.54 -31.13
C ILE A 194 8.58 -15.73 -30.45
N LEU A 195 8.65 -15.57 -29.12
CA LEU A 195 7.72 -14.68 -28.38
C LEU A 195 7.83 -13.22 -28.84
N MET A 196 9.03 -12.73 -29.18
CA MET A 196 9.23 -11.40 -29.79
C MET A 196 8.59 -11.25 -31.17
N LEU A 197 8.53 -12.31 -31.97
CA LEU A 197 7.93 -12.27 -33.32
C LEU A 197 6.40 -12.36 -33.29
N ILE A 198 5.82 -12.89 -32.22
CA ILE A 198 4.37 -13.09 -32.07
C ILE A 198 3.68 -11.84 -31.50
N TYR A 199 4.38 -10.97 -30.77
CA TYR A 199 3.82 -9.75 -30.19
C TYR A 199 4.27 -8.48 -30.95
N PRO A 200 3.35 -7.66 -31.49
CA PRO A 200 3.70 -6.51 -32.33
C PRO A 200 4.46 -5.40 -31.59
N VAL A 201 5.42 -4.82 -32.31
CA VAL A 201 6.50 -3.92 -31.84
C VAL A 201 6.02 -2.54 -31.35
N SER A 202 4.78 -2.13 -31.65
CA SER A 202 4.35 -0.73 -31.52
C SER A 202 4.20 -0.22 -30.09
N ASP A 203 4.06 -1.08 -29.06
CA ASP A 203 3.63 -0.59 -27.73
C ASP A 203 4.59 -0.85 -26.56
N THR A 204 5.73 -1.52 -26.70
CA THR A 204 6.56 -1.82 -25.50
C THR A 204 8.07 -1.82 -25.74
N VAL A 205 8.67 -0.64 -25.91
CA VAL A 205 10.11 -0.40 -25.58
C VAL A 205 10.47 -0.98 -24.19
N GLN A 206 9.48 -1.08 -23.30
CA GLN A 206 9.52 -1.67 -21.96
C GLN A 206 9.81 -3.19 -21.93
N ALA A 207 9.29 -3.97 -22.90
CA ALA A 207 9.58 -5.40 -22.99
C ALA A 207 11.04 -5.64 -23.43
N TRP A 208 11.56 -4.77 -24.31
CA TRP A 208 12.92 -4.87 -24.82
C TRP A 208 13.99 -4.71 -23.73
N VAL A 209 13.82 -3.77 -22.79
CA VAL A 209 14.81 -3.56 -21.70
C VAL A 209 14.86 -4.76 -20.74
N LEU A 210 13.70 -5.29 -20.33
CA LEU A 210 13.64 -6.48 -19.47
C LEU A 210 14.17 -7.73 -20.20
N PHE A 211 13.85 -7.90 -21.49
CA PHE A 211 14.34 -9.02 -22.30
C PHE A 211 15.83 -8.93 -22.66
N TYR A 212 16.46 -7.76 -22.66
CA TYR A 212 17.91 -7.63 -22.86
C TYR A 212 18.70 -7.71 -21.55
N CYS A 213 18.19 -7.12 -20.45
CA CYS A 213 18.90 -7.12 -19.18
C CYS A 213 18.99 -8.54 -18.57
N LEU A 214 17.95 -9.36 -18.65
CA LEU A 214 17.93 -10.70 -18.07
C LEU A 214 18.94 -11.67 -18.71
N PRO A 215 19.05 -11.78 -20.06
CA PRO A 215 20.07 -12.61 -20.71
C PRO A 215 21.47 -12.06 -20.54
N VAL A 216 21.67 -10.74 -20.54
CA VAL A 216 22.99 -10.15 -20.26
C VAL A 216 23.41 -10.44 -18.82
N CYS A 217 22.51 -10.32 -17.84
CA CYS A 217 22.77 -10.74 -16.46
C CYS A 217 22.99 -12.26 -16.34
N GLY A 218 22.30 -13.08 -17.13
CA GLY A 218 22.47 -14.53 -17.17
C GLY A 218 23.80 -14.96 -17.78
N VAL A 219 24.19 -14.37 -18.92
CA VAL A 219 25.48 -14.58 -19.59
C VAL A 219 26.62 -14.02 -18.75
N MET A 220 26.46 -12.86 -18.13
CA MET A 220 27.41 -12.33 -17.15
C MET A 220 27.50 -13.25 -15.94
N GLY A 221 26.40 -13.68 -15.33
CA GLY A 221 26.40 -14.62 -14.21
C GLY A 221 27.10 -15.94 -14.53
N TRP A 222 26.86 -16.49 -15.73
CA TRP A 222 27.48 -17.71 -16.22
C TRP A 222 28.97 -17.56 -16.52
N THR A 223 29.38 -16.50 -17.22
CA THR A 223 30.80 -16.21 -17.50
C THR A 223 31.56 -15.85 -16.23
N TRP A 224 30.91 -15.20 -15.27
CA TRP A 224 31.48 -14.78 -13.98
C TRP A 224 31.62 -15.94 -12.98
N TYR A 225 30.75 -16.97 -13.09
CA TYR A 225 30.86 -18.24 -12.40
C TYR A 225 32.12 -19.03 -12.81
N ARG A 226 32.63 -18.84 -14.04
CA ARG A 226 33.78 -19.58 -14.59
C ARG A 226 35.17 -19.17 -14.08
N LYS A 227 35.26 -18.62 -12.85
CA LYS A 227 36.49 -18.33 -12.08
C LYS A 227 37.49 -17.30 -12.65
N GLN A 228 37.34 -16.82 -13.89
CA GLN A 228 38.43 -16.08 -14.55
C GLN A 228 38.47 -14.55 -14.34
N TRP A 229 37.44 -13.92 -13.77
CA TRP A 229 37.44 -12.46 -13.59
C TRP A 229 37.76 -12.04 -12.16
N ASN A 230 38.70 -11.09 -12.04
CA ASN A 230 39.03 -10.32 -10.84
C ASN A 230 38.04 -9.14 -10.66
N LEU A 231 37.84 -8.73 -9.40
CA LEU A 231 36.84 -7.73 -8.99
C LEU A 231 36.98 -6.40 -9.74
N ALA A 232 38.23 -5.96 -9.98
CA ALA A 232 38.54 -4.72 -10.71
C ALA A 232 37.99 -4.72 -12.14
N SER A 233 38.12 -5.83 -12.86
CA SER A 233 37.63 -6.00 -14.24
C SER A 233 36.10 -6.00 -14.30
N SER A 234 35.45 -6.50 -13.24
CA SER A 234 33.99 -6.51 -13.13
C SER A 234 33.43 -5.11 -12.87
N ILE A 235 34.09 -4.34 -11.99
CA ILE A 235 33.77 -2.92 -11.75
C ILE A 235 34.04 -2.11 -13.02
N GLY A 236 35.15 -2.39 -13.72
CA GLY A 236 35.51 -1.76 -14.99
C GLY A 236 34.44 -1.96 -16.06
N ALA A 237 34.10 -3.21 -16.38
CA ALA A 237 33.10 -3.53 -17.40
C ALA A 237 31.70 -2.98 -17.07
N PHE A 238 31.32 -2.95 -15.80
CA PHE A 238 30.06 -2.34 -15.38
C PHE A 238 30.10 -0.82 -15.50
N GLY A 239 31.23 -0.19 -15.15
CA GLY A 239 31.47 1.22 -15.38
C GLY A 239 31.42 1.58 -16.86
N THR A 240 31.94 0.73 -17.74
CA THR A 240 31.87 0.93 -19.20
C THR A 240 30.44 0.76 -19.72
N LEU A 241 29.68 -0.21 -19.22
CA LEU A 241 28.27 -0.39 -19.58
C LEU A 241 27.44 0.83 -19.19
N ILE A 242 27.60 1.31 -17.95
CA ILE A 242 26.95 2.55 -17.49
C ILE A 242 27.37 3.70 -18.40
N ALA A 243 28.67 3.94 -18.59
CA ALA A 243 29.17 5.04 -19.41
C ALA A 243 28.63 5.01 -20.84
N ASN A 244 28.52 3.83 -21.46
CA ASN A 244 27.98 3.67 -22.80
C ASN A 244 26.47 3.93 -22.86
N VAL A 245 25.71 3.49 -21.86
CA VAL A 245 24.27 3.79 -21.80
C VAL A 245 24.07 5.29 -21.54
N LEU A 246 24.86 5.91 -20.66
CA LEU A 246 24.80 7.34 -20.42
C LEU A 246 25.17 8.15 -21.67
N ALA A 247 26.19 7.73 -22.42
CA ALA A 247 26.56 8.35 -23.69
C ALA A 247 25.43 8.20 -24.74
N LEU A 248 24.76 7.05 -24.80
CA LEU A 248 23.64 6.82 -25.73
C LEU A 248 22.43 7.71 -25.38
N LEU A 249 22.12 7.87 -24.09
CA LEU A 249 21.01 8.70 -23.61
C LEU A 249 21.28 10.20 -23.81
N VAL A 250 22.53 10.64 -23.60
CA VAL A 250 22.96 12.01 -23.91
C VAL A 250 22.92 12.26 -25.42
N ALA A 251 23.38 11.31 -26.23
CA ALA A 251 23.29 11.39 -27.69
C ALA A 251 21.84 11.41 -28.20
N ALA A 252 20.91 10.79 -27.47
CA ALA A 252 19.48 10.83 -27.75
C ALA A 252 18.77 12.13 -27.28
N GLY A 253 19.52 13.10 -26.72
CA GLY A 253 18.97 14.40 -26.31
C GLY A 253 18.08 14.35 -25.05
N ILE A 254 18.19 13.30 -24.24
CA ILE A 254 17.34 13.13 -23.05
C ILE A 254 17.89 14.03 -21.92
N PRO A 255 17.06 14.92 -21.31
CA PRO A 255 17.54 15.89 -20.32
C PRO A 255 18.07 15.23 -19.05
N ILE A 256 19.10 15.82 -18.44
CA ILE A 256 19.77 15.33 -17.21
C ILE A 256 18.80 15.17 -16.02
N THR A 257 17.68 15.89 -16.00
CA THR A 257 16.64 15.71 -14.97
C THR A 257 15.93 14.36 -15.08
N ALA A 258 15.88 13.75 -16.28
CA ALA A 258 15.42 12.38 -16.49
C ALA A 258 16.48 11.31 -16.11
N PHE A 259 17.69 11.75 -15.73
CA PHE A 259 18.82 10.90 -15.37
C PHE A 259 18.78 10.42 -13.93
N LEU A 260 18.16 11.17 -13.02
CA LEU A 260 18.04 10.79 -11.62
C LEU A 260 17.21 9.50 -11.42
N PRO A 261 16.05 9.33 -12.10
CA PRO A 261 15.35 8.04 -12.15
C PRO A 261 16.25 6.91 -12.68
N PHE A 262 17.01 7.16 -13.75
CA PHE A 262 17.90 6.16 -14.35
C PHE A 262 19.10 5.79 -13.44
N ALA A 263 19.69 6.78 -12.75
CA ALA A 263 20.74 6.56 -11.78
C ALA A 263 20.23 5.77 -10.57
N ILE A 264 19.01 6.06 -10.09
CA ILE A 264 18.33 5.26 -9.06
C ILE A 264 18.12 3.84 -9.58
N LEU A 265 17.65 3.65 -10.83
CA LEU A 265 17.50 2.33 -11.47
C LEU A 265 18.83 1.55 -11.54
N CYS A 266 19.91 2.21 -11.95
CA CYS A 266 21.23 1.61 -12.02
C CYS A 266 21.75 1.24 -10.63
N VAL A 267 21.60 2.11 -9.63
CA VAL A 267 22.00 1.83 -8.24
C VAL A 267 21.16 0.69 -7.65
N THR A 268 19.86 0.68 -7.91
CA THR A 268 18.93 -0.34 -7.42
C THR A 268 19.07 -1.67 -8.15
N ALA A 269 19.51 -1.71 -9.42
CA ALA A 269 19.89 -2.95 -10.12
C ALA A 269 21.32 -3.42 -9.75
N LEU A 270 22.22 -2.47 -9.47
CA LEU A 270 23.59 -2.74 -9.02
C LEU A 270 23.59 -3.34 -7.60
N LEU A 271 22.67 -2.92 -6.72
CA LEU A 271 22.59 -3.44 -5.35
C LEU A 271 22.38 -4.97 -5.27
N PRO A 272 21.40 -5.58 -5.97
CA PRO A 272 21.23 -7.03 -6.08
C PRO A 272 22.45 -7.71 -6.70
N ALA A 273 23.07 -7.10 -7.72
CA ALA A 273 24.25 -7.66 -8.38
C ALA A 273 25.49 -7.65 -7.46
N LEU A 274 25.74 -6.54 -6.75
CA LEU A 274 26.78 -6.43 -5.74
C LEU A 274 26.52 -7.34 -4.54
N PHE A 275 25.26 -7.45 -4.12
CA PHE A 275 24.86 -8.39 -3.08
C PHE A 275 25.12 -9.82 -3.53
N HIS A 276 24.67 -10.23 -4.71
CA HIS A 276 24.93 -11.54 -5.27
C HIS A 276 26.43 -11.82 -5.42
N MET A 277 27.19 -10.85 -5.94
CA MET A 277 28.64 -10.91 -6.03
C MET A 277 29.28 -11.15 -4.67
N PHE A 278 28.87 -10.39 -3.66
CA PHE A 278 29.30 -10.59 -2.29
C PHE A 278 28.97 -12.02 -1.82
N VAL A 279 27.74 -12.49 -2.01
CA VAL A 279 27.34 -13.85 -1.58
C VAL A 279 28.18 -14.95 -2.25
N VAL A 280 28.46 -14.81 -3.55
CA VAL A 280 29.22 -15.80 -4.34
C VAL A 280 30.71 -15.74 -4.00
N ARG A 281 31.28 -14.54 -3.90
CA ARG A 281 32.73 -14.31 -3.72
C ARG A 281 33.15 -14.09 -2.27
N ARG A 282 32.24 -14.13 -1.28
CA ARG A 282 32.56 -13.83 0.13
C ARG A 282 33.75 -14.61 0.65
N ARG A 283 33.91 -15.89 0.29
CA ARG A 283 35.02 -16.71 0.78
C ARG A 283 36.36 -16.15 0.30
N THR A 284 36.43 -15.74 -0.97
CA THR A 284 37.62 -15.15 -1.57
C THR A 284 37.86 -13.74 -1.04
N LEU A 285 36.80 -12.93 -0.90
CA LEU A 285 36.87 -11.58 -0.35
C LEU A 285 37.34 -11.59 1.12
N LEU A 286 36.80 -12.50 1.93
CA LEU A 286 37.18 -12.66 3.33
C LEU A 286 38.56 -13.27 3.48
N ALA A 287 38.96 -14.20 2.60
CA ALA A 287 40.34 -14.70 2.56
C ALA A 287 41.32 -13.58 2.21
N TRP A 288 40.97 -12.73 1.23
CA TRP A 288 41.78 -11.57 0.84
C TRP A 288 41.86 -10.51 1.94
N LEU A 289 40.73 -10.18 2.59
CA LEU A 289 40.69 -9.28 3.75
C LEU A 289 41.47 -9.85 4.94
N HIS A 290 41.43 -11.17 5.14
CA HIS A 290 42.20 -11.83 6.19
C HIS A 290 43.69 -11.85 5.89
N GLN A 291 44.08 -12.02 4.62
CA GLN A 291 45.48 -11.96 4.18
C GLN A 291 46.07 -10.55 4.28
N ARG A 292 45.25 -9.51 4.09
CA ARG A 292 45.67 -8.10 4.17
C ARG A 292 45.36 -7.40 5.50
N GLY A 293 44.67 -8.08 6.42
CA GLY A 293 44.39 -7.55 7.75
C GLY A 293 45.67 -7.39 8.59
N PRO A 294 45.69 -6.44 9.54
CA PRO A 294 46.89 -6.15 10.31
C PRO A 294 47.36 -7.39 11.09
N ALA A 295 48.69 -7.56 11.20
CA ALA A 295 49.34 -8.82 11.59
C ALA A 295 48.87 -9.43 12.92
N TRP A 296 48.33 -8.62 13.83
CA TRP A 296 47.77 -9.05 15.11
C TRP A 296 46.43 -9.80 15.01
N VAL A 297 45.82 -9.87 13.81
CA VAL A 297 44.58 -10.62 13.56
C VAL A 297 44.85 -12.06 13.11
N LYS A 298 46.12 -12.46 12.89
CA LYS A 298 46.48 -13.85 12.57
C LYS A 298 46.39 -14.70 13.84
N PRO A 299 45.37 -15.56 14.00
CA PRO A 299 45.24 -16.36 15.21
C PRO A 299 46.30 -17.46 15.18
N ALA A 300 47.04 -17.63 16.29
CA ALA A 300 48.06 -18.66 16.44
C ALA A 300 47.51 -20.11 16.41
N HIS A 301 46.18 -20.29 16.46
CA HIS A 301 45.51 -21.59 16.43
C HIS A 301 44.47 -21.68 15.30
N PRO A 302 44.35 -22.81 14.58
CA PRO A 302 43.39 -23.03 13.49
C PRO A 302 41.91 -22.84 13.93
N LEU A 303 41.59 -23.11 15.20
CA LEU A 303 40.27 -22.82 15.80
C LEU A 303 39.98 -21.32 15.88
N GLY A 304 41.00 -20.49 16.08
CA GLY A 304 40.88 -19.03 16.01
C GLY A 304 40.60 -18.53 14.59
N ALA A 305 41.09 -19.24 13.56
CA ALA A 305 40.85 -18.89 12.15
C ALA A 305 39.42 -19.19 11.71
N ALA A 306 38.81 -20.29 12.17
CA ALA A 306 37.39 -20.56 11.95
C ALA A 306 36.52 -19.50 12.66
N ARG A 307 36.85 -19.17 13.92
CA ARG A 307 36.12 -18.18 14.72
C ARG A 307 36.23 -16.76 14.15
N SER A 308 37.40 -16.38 13.62
CA SER A 308 37.62 -15.07 12.99
C SER A 308 36.91 -14.96 11.64
N ARG A 309 36.83 -16.05 10.85
CA ARG A 309 36.05 -16.10 9.60
C ARG A 309 34.56 -15.93 9.84
N THR A 310 33.98 -16.58 10.86
CA THR A 310 32.56 -16.37 11.18
C THR A 310 32.31 -14.93 11.67
N LEU A 311 33.26 -14.34 12.41
CA LEU A 311 33.16 -12.94 12.84
C LEU A 311 33.20 -11.96 11.67
N SER A 312 34.03 -12.20 10.66
CA SER A 312 34.06 -11.35 9.47
C SER A 312 32.80 -11.50 8.61
N GLU A 313 32.28 -12.73 8.45
CA GLU A 313 30.98 -12.95 7.79
C GLU A 313 29.85 -12.20 8.50
N VAL A 314 29.74 -12.31 9.83
CA VAL A 314 28.71 -11.58 10.60
C VAL A 314 28.88 -10.07 10.46
N ARG A 315 30.12 -9.54 10.53
CA ARG A 315 30.39 -8.10 10.36
C ARG A 315 29.98 -7.61 8.99
N THR A 316 30.24 -8.35 7.91
CA THR A 316 29.86 -7.89 6.57
C THR A 316 28.35 -7.96 6.34
N VAL A 317 27.66 -8.97 6.86
CA VAL A 317 26.19 -9.03 6.80
C VAL A 317 25.57 -7.86 7.57
N LEU A 318 26.11 -7.56 8.75
CA LEU A 318 25.68 -6.43 9.56
C LEU A 318 25.94 -5.10 8.83
N PHE A 319 27.11 -4.95 8.20
CA PHE A 319 27.42 -3.79 7.37
C PHE A 319 26.46 -3.62 6.19
N ILE A 320 26.21 -4.69 5.41
CA ILE A 320 25.28 -4.64 4.28
C ILE A 320 23.86 -4.34 4.75
N GLY A 321 23.40 -4.99 5.82
CA GLY A 321 22.09 -4.73 6.41
C GLY A 321 21.94 -3.29 6.87
N VAL A 322 22.96 -2.73 7.53
CA VAL A 322 23.00 -1.31 7.92
C VAL A 322 23.00 -0.40 6.70
N MET A 323 23.80 -0.68 5.67
CA MET A 323 23.86 0.14 4.46
C MET A 323 22.52 0.14 3.69
N ILE A 324 21.86 -1.02 3.56
CA ILE A 324 20.52 -1.10 2.97
C ILE A 324 19.52 -0.31 3.81
N SER A 325 19.57 -0.44 5.14
CA SER A 325 18.67 0.28 6.05
C SER A 325 18.90 1.79 6.01
N VAL A 326 20.15 2.25 5.92
CA VAL A 326 20.49 3.67 5.75
C VAL A 326 20.05 4.18 4.39
N ALA A 327 20.32 3.44 3.31
CA ALA A 327 19.86 3.81 1.97
C ALA A 327 18.33 3.91 1.94
N MET A 328 17.62 3.00 2.60
CA MET A 328 16.18 3.06 2.79
C MET A 328 15.75 4.30 3.58
N LEU A 329 16.35 4.58 4.74
CA LEU A 329 16.02 5.77 5.52
C LEU A 329 16.23 7.06 4.71
N LEU A 330 17.26 7.11 3.87
CA LEU A 330 17.51 8.23 2.97
C LEU A 330 16.47 8.32 1.85
N LEU A 331 16.06 7.19 1.25
CA LEU A 331 14.99 7.15 0.24
C LEU A 331 13.63 7.53 0.83
N LEU A 332 13.34 7.13 2.07
CA LEU A 332 12.08 7.43 2.76
C LEU A 332 12.03 8.87 3.30
N ARG A 333 13.20 9.47 3.58
CA ARG A 333 13.29 10.87 3.98
C ARG A 333 13.02 11.84 2.83
N ASP A 334 13.27 11.45 1.58
CA ASP A 334 12.97 12.31 0.43
C ASP A 334 11.44 12.46 0.28
N GLU A 335 10.97 13.70 0.14
CA GLU A 335 9.55 14.04 0.06
C GLU A 335 8.94 13.85 -1.34
N ARG A 336 9.76 13.47 -2.31
CA ARG A 336 9.33 13.34 -3.70
C ARG A 336 8.22 12.27 -3.85
N PRO A 337 7.05 12.64 -4.38
CA PRO A 337 5.86 11.77 -4.38
C PRO A 337 6.02 10.48 -5.22
N TRP A 338 6.81 10.50 -6.29
CA TRP A 338 6.97 9.37 -7.21
C TRP A 338 7.85 8.22 -6.67
N LEU A 339 8.61 8.44 -5.57
CA LEU A 339 9.42 7.40 -4.92
C LEU A 339 8.62 6.58 -3.88
N ARG A 340 7.35 6.94 -3.62
CA ARG A 340 6.56 6.43 -2.51
C ARG A 340 5.37 5.58 -2.95
N SER A 341 5.54 4.67 -3.92
CA SER A 341 4.54 3.61 -4.05
C SER A 341 4.54 2.78 -2.75
N SER A 342 3.38 2.60 -2.13
CA SER A 342 3.22 1.95 -0.81
C SER A 342 3.84 0.58 -0.83
N ALA A 343 3.55 -0.19 -1.88
CA ALA A 343 4.07 -1.54 -2.02
C ALA A 343 5.59 -1.58 -2.10
N THR A 344 6.23 -0.69 -2.87
CA THR A 344 7.69 -0.62 -2.93
C THR A 344 8.29 -0.32 -1.56
N VAL A 345 7.76 0.68 -0.86
CA VAL A 345 8.23 1.07 0.48
C VAL A 345 8.09 -0.09 1.45
N VAL A 346 6.93 -0.76 1.45
CA VAL A 346 6.66 -1.94 2.29
C VAL A 346 7.63 -3.08 1.98
N LEU A 347 7.80 -3.45 0.71
CA LEU A 347 8.67 -4.56 0.34
C LEU A 347 10.14 -4.29 0.67
N LEU A 348 10.62 -3.08 0.40
CA LEU A 348 11.98 -2.70 0.78
C LEU A 348 12.13 -2.77 2.30
N PHE A 349 11.13 -2.30 3.05
CA PHE A 349 11.16 -2.33 4.51
C PHE A 349 11.18 -3.77 5.04
N LEU A 350 10.31 -4.63 4.54
CA LEU A 350 10.28 -6.05 4.90
C LEU A 350 11.63 -6.72 4.60
N SER A 351 12.28 -6.35 3.49
CA SER A 351 13.63 -6.82 3.15
C SER A 351 14.67 -6.39 4.18
N SER A 352 14.69 -5.09 4.52
CA SER A 352 15.59 -4.54 5.53
C SER A 352 15.36 -5.18 6.89
N MET A 353 14.09 -5.30 7.31
CA MET A 353 13.70 -5.90 8.58
C MET A 353 14.12 -7.37 8.66
N ASN A 354 13.95 -8.13 7.58
CA ASN A 354 14.38 -9.52 7.52
C ASN A 354 15.92 -9.66 7.69
N PHE A 355 16.70 -8.80 7.05
CA PHE A 355 18.16 -8.76 7.26
C PHE A 355 18.51 -8.38 8.71
N ALA A 356 17.84 -7.38 9.28
CA ALA A 356 18.07 -6.93 10.65
C ALA A 356 17.73 -8.03 11.67
N LEU A 357 16.55 -8.64 11.57
CA LEU A 357 16.10 -9.72 12.44
C LEU A 357 17.02 -10.95 12.35
N THR A 358 17.44 -11.32 11.14
CA THR A 358 18.41 -12.41 10.97
C THR A 358 19.73 -12.08 11.63
N THR A 359 20.21 -10.84 11.47
CA THR A 359 21.45 -10.37 12.12
C THR A 359 21.35 -10.45 13.64
N VAL A 360 20.26 -9.94 14.22
CA VAL A 360 19.98 -10.03 15.66
C VAL A 360 19.91 -11.49 16.10
N ALA A 361 19.22 -12.36 15.37
CA ALA A 361 19.11 -13.78 15.70
C ALA A 361 20.48 -14.48 15.70
N LEU A 362 21.39 -14.10 14.81
CA LEU A 362 22.75 -14.65 14.75
C LEU A 362 23.61 -14.17 15.91
N VAL A 363 23.56 -12.88 16.24
CA VAL A 363 24.25 -12.33 17.43
C VAL A 363 23.69 -12.95 18.69
N TYR A 364 22.37 -13.04 18.81
CA TYR A 364 21.69 -13.62 19.97
C TYR A 364 22.04 -15.08 20.16
N ARG A 365 21.95 -15.91 19.11
CA ARG A 365 22.41 -17.30 19.14
C ARG A 365 23.89 -17.40 19.51
N ARG A 366 24.70 -16.40 19.17
CA ARG A 366 26.11 -16.35 19.57
C ARG A 366 26.28 -16.16 21.07
N LEU A 367 25.55 -15.22 21.65
CA LEU A 367 25.66 -14.82 23.06
C LEU A 367 24.96 -15.81 24.00
N LEU A 368 23.81 -16.37 23.60
CA LEU A 368 22.95 -17.20 24.44
C LEU A 368 22.61 -18.54 23.76
N PRO A 369 23.58 -19.44 23.61
CA PRO A 369 23.43 -20.68 22.84
C PRO A 369 22.41 -21.68 23.41
N TRP A 370 21.97 -21.53 24.66
CA TRP A 370 21.17 -22.53 25.39
C TRP A 370 19.67 -22.20 25.55
N ARG A 371 19.16 -21.09 24.98
CA ARG A 371 17.74 -20.70 25.12
C ARG A 371 17.10 -20.28 23.78
N PRO A 372 16.69 -21.24 22.94
CA PRO A 372 16.09 -20.94 21.63
C PRO A 372 14.77 -20.15 21.71
N GLY A 373 14.03 -20.22 22.83
CA GLY A 373 12.77 -19.50 23.02
C GLY A 373 12.90 -17.97 23.11
N LEU A 374 14.06 -17.45 23.52
CA LEU A 374 14.26 -16.00 23.66
C LEU A 374 14.47 -15.26 22.32
N VAL A 375 14.62 -15.99 21.21
CA VAL A 375 14.68 -15.39 19.86
C VAL A 375 13.37 -14.66 19.51
N TRP A 376 12.26 -15.02 20.17
CA TRP A 376 10.98 -14.34 20.01
C TRP A 376 10.82 -13.07 20.85
N ALA A 377 11.68 -12.85 21.85
CA ALA A 377 11.57 -11.69 22.73
C ALA A 377 11.71 -10.34 21.99
N PRO A 378 12.63 -10.17 21.00
CA PRO A 378 12.66 -8.96 20.18
C PRO A 378 11.41 -8.73 19.34
N ALA A 379 10.80 -9.81 18.80
CA ALA A 379 9.57 -9.71 18.03
C ALA A 379 8.37 -9.34 18.92
N LEU A 380 8.28 -9.92 20.11
CA LEU A 380 7.26 -9.57 21.10
C LEU A 380 7.46 -8.15 21.64
N LEU A 381 8.72 -7.74 21.87
CA LEU A 381 9.07 -6.37 22.24
C LEU A 381 8.69 -5.39 21.13
N PHE A 382 8.92 -5.73 19.87
CA PHE A 382 8.51 -4.94 18.72
C PHE A 382 6.99 -4.75 18.68
N VAL A 383 6.22 -5.83 18.86
CA VAL A 383 4.75 -5.76 18.96
C VAL A 383 4.32 -4.92 20.17
N ALA A 384 5.00 -5.05 21.31
CA ALA A 384 4.70 -4.28 22.51
C ALA A 384 5.01 -2.77 22.33
N VAL A 385 6.11 -2.42 21.65
CA VAL A 385 6.45 -1.02 21.31
C VAL A 385 5.39 -0.45 20.37
N LEU A 386 5.03 -1.17 19.31
CA LEU A 386 3.98 -0.74 18.39
C LEU A 386 2.61 -0.57 19.08
N ALA A 387 2.29 -1.45 20.03
CA ALA A 387 1.05 -1.38 20.80
C ALA A 387 1.04 -0.27 21.87
N ASN A 388 2.21 0.15 22.35
CA ASN A 388 2.32 1.17 23.39
C ASN A 388 2.56 2.58 22.84
N ASN A 389 2.93 2.72 21.57
CA ASN A 389 3.06 4.02 20.91
C ASN A 389 1.68 4.66 20.77
N ARG A 390 1.48 5.77 21.49
CA ARG A 390 0.26 6.59 21.45
C ARG A 390 0.57 7.89 20.72
N GLU A 391 -0.40 8.42 19.99
CA GLU A 391 -0.34 9.78 19.46
C GLU A 391 -1.05 10.71 20.44
N SER A 392 -0.37 11.78 20.81
CA SER A 392 -0.97 12.97 21.40
C SER A 392 -1.87 13.62 20.35
N ILE A 393 -3.11 13.96 20.73
CA ILE A 393 -4.04 14.65 19.82
C ILE A 393 -3.76 16.12 19.79
N GLY A 394 -3.97 16.74 18.63
CA GLY A 394 -3.85 18.18 18.46
C GLY A 394 -2.39 18.64 18.44
N GLU A 395 -1.45 17.74 18.72
CA GLU A 395 -0.05 17.87 18.32
C GLU A 395 0.12 17.56 16.83
N GLU A 396 -0.94 17.11 16.15
CA GLU A 396 -0.96 17.14 14.70
C GLU A 396 -0.96 18.58 14.19
N GLU A 397 0.21 19.03 13.78
CA GLU A 397 0.39 20.35 13.22
C GLU A 397 -0.03 20.35 11.74
N PHE A 398 -0.93 21.26 11.36
CA PHE A 398 -0.87 21.73 9.99
C PHE A 398 0.31 22.68 9.91
N HIS A 399 1.19 22.44 8.94
CA HIS A 399 2.10 23.50 8.50
C HIS A 399 1.24 24.63 7.95
N ALA A 400 0.92 25.58 8.83
CA ALA A 400 0.13 26.74 8.49
C ALA A 400 0.85 27.44 7.34
N THR A 401 0.20 27.55 6.19
CA THR A 401 0.55 28.57 5.21
C THR A 401 0.21 29.90 5.88
N SER A 402 1.19 30.44 6.60
CA SER A 402 1.15 31.75 7.25
C SER A 402 0.65 32.78 6.23
N GLY A 403 -0.63 33.15 6.29
CA GLY A 403 -1.18 34.17 5.39
C GLY A 403 -2.60 33.96 4.86
N ALA A 404 -3.31 32.86 5.18
CA ALA A 404 -4.73 32.78 4.85
C ALA A 404 -5.56 33.71 5.76
N VAL A 405 -5.58 35.01 5.42
CA VAL A 405 -6.51 35.97 6.00
C VAL A 405 -7.90 35.47 5.69
N LEU A 406 -8.67 35.10 6.73
CA LEU A 406 -10.08 34.79 6.56
C LEU A 406 -10.71 36.02 5.90
N PRO A 407 -11.26 35.91 4.67
CA PRO A 407 -11.94 37.03 4.06
C PRO A 407 -13.02 37.47 5.04
N SER A 408 -12.95 38.73 5.48
CA SER A 408 -13.97 39.29 6.36
C SER A 408 -15.31 39.03 5.67
N SER A 409 -16.18 38.29 6.35
CA SER A 409 -17.50 37.95 5.84
C SER A 409 -18.20 39.28 5.53
N ARG A 410 -18.19 39.68 4.26
CA ARG A 410 -19.10 40.73 3.79
C ARG A 410 -20.47 40.15 4.04
N SER A 411 -21.16 40.69 5.03
CA SER A 411 -22.56 40.40 5.29
C SER A 411 -23.32 40.70 4.01
N ARG A 412 -23.59 39.65 3.22
CA ARG A 412 -24.58 39.76 2.16
C ARG A 412 -25.86 40.21 2.86
N PRO A 413 -26.53 41.28 2.39
CA PRO A 413 -27.82 41.69 2.94
C PRO A 413 -28.68 40.44 3.07
N SER A 414 -29.32 40.25 4.23
CA SER A 414 -30.23 39.13 4.43
C SER A 414 -31.45 39.34 3.53
N GLU A 415 -31.26 39.09 2.25
CA GLU A 415 -32.35 38.94 1.31
C GLU A 415 -33.23 37.85 1.90
N GLN A 416 -34.51 38.16 2.09
CA GLN A 416 -35.49 37.23 2.63
C GLN A 416 -35.61 36.06 1.66
N ILE A 417 -34.73 35.08 1.82
CA ILE A 417 -34.78 33.81 1.12
C ILE A 417 -36.10 33.21 1.57
N GLU A 418 -37.11 33.29 0.70
CA GLU A 418 -38.29 32.41 0.66
C GLU A 418 -37.91 31.06 1.28
N PRO A 419 -38.69 30.51 2.24
CA PRO A 419 -38.31 29.36 3.07
C PRO A 419 -38.12 28.10 2.22
N ALA A 420 -37.00 28.07 1.49
CA ALA A 420 -36.64 27.03 0.56
C ALA A 420 -36.33 25.78 1.36
N ARG A 421 -36.84 24.64 0.88
CA ARG A 421 -36.63 23.33 1.51
C ARG A 421 -35.17 23.15 1.86
N ARG A 422 -34.90 22.98 3.16
CA ARG A 422 -33.55 22.78 3.68
C ARG A 422 -33.09 21.36 3.36
N VAL A 423 -31.84 21.23 2.98
CA VAL A 423 -31.19 19.93 2.74
C VAL A 423 -30.34 19.58 3.94
N VAL A 424 -30.50 18.34 4.39
CA VAL A 424 -29.68 17.71 5.41
C VAL A 424 -29.02 16.49 4.79
N VAL A 425 -27.73 16.29 5.08
CA VAL A 425 -26.96 15.16 4.56
C VAL A 425 -26.42 14.33 5.72
N ASN A 426 -26.67 13.02 5.64
CA ASN A 426 -26.00 12.01 6.44
C ASN A 426 -25.05 11.20 5.54
N ALA A 427 -23.83 10.90 5.99
CA ALA A 427 -22.82 10.22 5.20
C ALA A 427 -22.13 9.08 5.98
N HIS A 428 -22.30 7.86 5.49
CA HIS A 428 -21.78 6.66 6.14
C HIS A 428 -20.26 6.55 6.10
N GLY A 429 -19.70 5.86 7.09
CA GLY A 429 -18.32 5.42 7.10
C GLY A 429 -18.06 4.26 6.13
N GLY A 430 -16.81 4.12 5.72
CA GLY A 430 -16.36 3.11 4.75
C GLY A 430 -15.01 3.46 4.09
N GLY A 431 -14.18 4.25 4.77
CA GLY A 431 -12.88 4.72 4.27
C GLY A 431 -12.95 5.59 3.01
N LEU A 432 -11.85 5.64 2.25
CA LEU A 432 -11.68 6.48 1.07
C LEU A 432 -12.76 6.24 0.00
N ARG A 433 -13.27 5.01 -0.11
CA ARG A 433 -14.42 4.67 -0.96
C ARG A 433 -15.66 5.46 -0.54
N ALA A 434 -16.06 5.39 0.73
CA ALA A 434 -17.20 6.17 1.21
C ALA A 434 -16.96 7.69 1.06
N ALA A 435 -15.72 8.15 1.27
CA ALA A 435 -15.32 9.54 1.03
C ALA A 435 -15.56 9.97 -0.42
N TYR A 436 -14.99 9.24 -1.37
CA TYR A 436 -15.06 9.55 -2.78
C TYR A 436 -16.50 9.50 -3.30
N PHE A 437 -17.26 8.44 -2.96
CA PHE A 437 -18.67 8.35 -3.36
C PHE A 437 -19.50 9.51 -2.80
N THR A 438 -19.34 9.82 -1.50
CA THR A 438 -20.07 10.91 -0.85
C THR A 438 -19.74 12.25 -1.49
N ALA A 439 -18.45 12.57 -1.63
CA ALA A 439 -18.02 13.82 -2.24
C ALA A 439 -18.50 13.94 -3.69
N GLN A 440 -18.46 12.85 -4.46
CA GLN A 440 -18.91 12.83 -5.85
C GLN A 440 -20.41 13.00 -6.00
N VAL A 441 -21.23 12.30 -5.21
CA VAL A 441 -22.69 12.47 -5.24
C VAL A 441 -23.05 13.93 -4.95
N LEU A 442 -22.48 14.53 -3.90
CA LEU A 442 -22.77 15.90 -3.53
C LEU A 442 -22.28 16.91 -4.58
N ALA A 443 -21.08 16.71 -5.11
CA ALA A 443 -20.55 17.56 -6.17
C ALA A 443 -21.41 17.50 -7.44
N ARG A 444 -21.89 16.31 -7.81
CA ARG A 444 -22.77 16.13 -8.98
C ARG A 444 -24.16 16.72 -8.75
N LEU A 445 -24.72 16.60 -7.54
CA LEU A 445 -25.97 17.28 -7.20
C LEU A 445 -25.82 18.81 -7.31
N ASP A 446 -24.68 19.35 -6.89
CA ASP A 446 -24.37 20.78 -7.05
C ASP A 446 -24.18 21.17 -8.51
N ASP A 447 -23.43 20.37 -9.29
CA ASP A 447 -23.24 20.60 -10.72
C ASP A 447 -24.58 20.53 -11.49
N PHE A 448 -25.44 19.55 -11.23
CA PHE A 448 -26.77 19.43 -11.85
C PHE A 448 -27.75 20.53 -11.44
N SER A 449 -27.55 21.12 -10.26
CA SER A 449 -28.39 22.21 -9.75
C SER A 449 -27.78 23.58 -9.96
N CYS A 450 -26.59 23.66 -10.58
CA CYS A 450 -25.85 24.89 -10.80
C CYS A 450 -25.58 25.65 -9.49
N GLY A 451 -25.21 24.92 -8.45
CA GLY A 451 -24.95 25.46 -7.12
C GLY A 451 -26.18 25.55 -6.21
N ARG A 452 -27.42 25.43 -6.72
CA ARG A 452 -28.64 25.61 -5.91
C ARG A 452 -28.81 24.53 -4.84
N PHE A 453 -28.28 23.33 -5.07
CA PHE A 453 -28.26 22.26 -4.07
C PHE A 453 -27.49 22.69 -2.82
N GLY A 454 -26.24 23.12 -2.98
CA GLY A 454 -25.41 23.54 -1.86
C GLY A 454 -25.90 24.83 -1.21
N GLU A 455 -26.63 25.69 -1.93
CA GLU A 455 -27.37 26.82 -1.36
C GLU A 455 -28.53 26.41 -0.45
N ARG A 456 -28.96 25.16 -0.48
CA ARG A 456 -30.00 24.63 0.41
C ARG A 456 -29.44 23.74 1.50
N LEU A 457 -28.17 23.37 1.42
CA LEU A 457 -27.49 22.60 2.45
C LEU A 457 -27.44 23.39 3.76
N THR A 458 -27.87 22.75 4.84
CA THR A 458 -27.97 23.36 6.18
C THR A 458 -27.25 22.56 7.25
N THR A 459 -27.30 21.24 7.16
CA THR A 459 -26.68 20.36 8.13
C THR A 459 -26.05 19.16 7.44
N THR A 460 -24.83 18.80 7.88
CA THR A 460 -24.15 17.59 7.43
C THR A 460 -23.69 16.78 8.64
N SER A 461 -23.80 15.46 8.57
CA SER A 461 -23.20 14.54 9.55
C SER A 461 -22.50 13.41 8.82
N GLY A 462 -21.27 13.12 9.21
CA GLY A 462 -20.50 12.04 8.61
C GLY A 462 -19.69 11.26 9.62
N VAL A 463 -19.30 10.06 9.20
CA VAL A 463 -18.44 9.15 9.96
C VAL A 463 -17.28 8.70 9.07
N SER A 464 -16.07 8.58 9.61
CA SER A 464 -14.95 7.93 8.93
C SER A 464 -14.71 8.50 7.51
N GLY A 465 -14.74 7.64 6.50
CA GLY A 465 -14.76 8.03 5.08
C GLY A 465 -15.82 9.06 4.71
N GLY A 466 -17.06 8.91 5.16
CA GLY A 466 -18.14 9.87 4.91
C GLY A 466 -17.81 11.27 5.43
N SER A 467 -17.15 11.37 6.60
CA SER A 467 -16.62 12.63 7.12
C SER A 467 -15.61 13.28 6.18
N LEU A 468 -14.65 12.51 5.67
CA LEU A 468 -13.67 13.01 4.71
C LEU A 468 -14.37 13.47 3.42
N GLY A 469 -15.33 12.71 2.90
CA GLY A 469 -16.09 13.07 1.69
C GLY A 469 -16.89 14.37 1.85
N LEU A 470 -17.54 14.57 3.00
CA LEU A 470 -18.22 15.82 3.33
C LEU A 470 -17.24 16.99 3.39
N ALA A 471 -16.12 16.84 4.08
CA ALA A 471 -15.11 17.88 4.17
C ALA A 471 -14.53 18.24 2.78
N THR A 472 -14.25 17.25 1.93
CA THR A 472 -13.83 17.48 0.54
C THR A 472 -14.87 18.29 -0.23
N TYR A 473 -16.14 17.90 -0.19
CA TYR A 473 -17.20 18.62 -0.90
C TYR A 473 -17.35 20.06 -0.38
N LEU A 474 -17.42 20.26 0.94
CA LEU A 474 -17.59 21.59 1.55
C LEU A 474 -16.44 22.53 1.19
N LEU A 475 -15.19 22.06 1.26
CA LEU A 475 -14.01 22.85 0.92
C LEU A 475 -13.90 23.11 -0.59
N ALA A 476 -14.14 22.09 -1.43
CA ALA A 476 -14.14 22.24 -2.88
C ALA A 476 -15.21 23.24 -3.33
N ARG A 477 -16.42 23.16 -2.76
CA ARG A 477 -17.50 24.13 -3.02
C ARG A 477 -17.13 25.53 -2.52
N GLN A 478 -16.58 25.64 -1.31
CA GLN A 478 -16.16 26.94 -0.77
C GLN A 478 -15.15 27.61 -1.69
N HIS A 479 -14.13 26.88 -2.13
CA HIS A 479 -13.15 27.36 -3.09
C HIS A 479 -13.82 27.81 -4.39
N PHE A 480 -14.69 26.98 -4.94
CA PHE A 480 -15.38 27.24 -6.21
C PHE A 480 -16.30 28.46 -6.15
N VAL A 481 -17.06 28.65 -5.07
CA VAL A 481 -17.94 29.82 -4.88
C VAL A 481 -17.14 31.10 -4.66
N THR A 482 -16.00 31.02 -3.95
CA THR A 482 -15.21 32.21 -3.59
C THR A 482 -14.32 32.69 -4.73
N HIS A 483 -13.81 31.79 -5.57
CA HIS A 483 -12.81 32.12 -6.61
C HIS A 483 -13.35 32.02 -8.04
N GLY A 484 -14.53 31.42 -8.25
CA GLY A 484 -14.99 31.06 -9.58
C GLY A 484 -14.17 29.91 -10.18
N ASP A 485 -14.38 29.61 -11.46
CA ASP A 485 -13.47 28.72 -12.19
C ASP A 485 -12.11 29.41 -12.40
N ALA A 486 -11.06 28.62 -12.69
CA ALA A 486 -9.72 29.13 -12.97
C ALA A 486 -9.65 30.08 -14.19
N LEU A 487 -10.75 30.28 -14.91
CA LEU A 487 -10.90 31.18 -16.05
C LEU A 487 -11.61 32.50 -15.67
N GLY A 488 -11.92 32.72 -14.38
CA GLY A 488 -12.58 33.93 -13.91
C GLY A 488 -14.08 33.99 -14.20
N ASN A 489 -14.72 32.91 -14.66
CA ASN A 489 -16.18 32.82 -14.68
C ASN A 489 -16.65 32.41 -13.28
N THR A 490 -17.54 33.21 -12.68
CA THR A 490 -18.10 32.89 -11.36
C THR A 490 -18.87 31.57 -11.43
N GLY A 491 -18.50 30.62 -10.58
CA GLY A 491 -18.77 29.20 -10.70
C GLY A 491 -20.23 28.83 -11.00
N TRP A 492 -20.48 28.06 -12.06
CA TRP A 492 -21.81 27.69 -12.60
C TRP A 492 -22.54 28.75 -13.46
N THR A 493 -21.96 29.93 -13.73
CA THR A 493 -22.59 31.00 -14.55
C THR A 493 -23.01 30.62 -15.97
N ARG A 494 -22.57 29.47 -16.51
CA ARG A 494 -22.98 28.95 -17.83
C ARG A 494 -23.77 27.64 -17.75
N CYS A 495 -24.62 27.49 -16.75
CA CYS A 495 -25.75 26.58 -16.94
C CYS A 495 -26.76 27.21 -17.92
N SER A 496 -26.41 27.29 -19.19
CA SER A 496 -27.42 27.50 -20.24
C SER A 496 -28.10 26.17 -20.54
N ASP A 497 -29.38 26.21 -20.91
CA ASP A 497 -30.17 25.01 -21.19
C ASP A 497 -29.65 24.24 -22.43
N GLU A 498 -28.72 24.81 -23.20
CA GLU A 498 -28.22 24.27 -24.47
C GLU A 498 -26.90 23.50 -24.37
N GLN A 499 -26.14 23.65 -23.28
CA GLN A 499 -24.85 22.96 -23.12
C GLN A 499 -24.95 21.85 -22.08
N PRO A 500 -24.46 20.62 -22.39
CA PRO A 500 -24.39 19.57 -21.39
C PRO A 500 -23.58 20.08 -20.20
N PRO A 501 -24.00 19.77 -18.95
CA PRO A 501 -23.33 20.30 -17.78
C PRO A 501 -21.88 19.81 -17.77
N ASP A 502 -20.95 20.77 -17.88
CA ASP A 502 -19.62 20.54 -17.38
C ASP A 502 -19.76 20.20 -15.90
N PHE A 503 -19.02 19.19 -15.42
CA PHE A 503 -19.03 18.78 -14.01
C PHE A 503 -17.77 19.31 -13.30
N PRO A 504 -17.61 20.63 -13.13
CA PRO A 504 -16.37 21.21 -12.64
C PRO A 504 -16.11 20.83 -11.18
N LEU A 505 -17.13 20.83 -10.33
CA LEU A 505 -16.95 20.49 -8.92
C LEU A 505 -16.62 19.01 -8.76
N SER A 506 -17.28 18.13 -9.54
CA SER A 506 -16.93 16.71 -9.58
C SER A 506 -15.49 16.46 -10.03
N ARG A 507 -15.00 17.18 -11.05
CA ARG A 507 -13.60 17.09 -11.49
C ARG A 507 -12.62 17.58 -10.42
N LEU A 508 -12.99 18.62 -9.67
CA LEU A 508 -12.17 19.10 -8.56
C LEU A 508 -12.09 18.02 -7.47
N VAL A 509 -13.22 17.41 -7.09
CA VAL A 509 -13.27 16.28 -6.14
C VAL A 509 -12.39 15.11 -6.59
N ASP A 510 -12.43 14.75 -7.89
CA ASP A 510 -11.55 13.72 -8.47
C ASP A 510 -10.07 14.02 -8.17
N SER A 511 -9.66 15.27 -8.42
CA SER A 511 -8.26 15.67 -8.21
C SER A 511 -7.81 15.69 -6.75
N LEU A 512 -8.75 15.81 -5.81
CA LEU A 512 -8.47 15.85 -4.37
C LEU A 512 -8.38 14.46 -3.74
N LEU A 513 -9.28 13.52 -4.12
CA LEU A 513 -9.41 12.22 -3.45
C LEU A 513 -8.79 11.04 -4.19
N ILE A 514 -8.56 11.13 -5.51
CA ILE A 514 -7.87 10.07 -6.27
C ILE A 514 -6.37 10.26 -6.13
N ASN A 515 -5.86 10.07 -4.91
CA ASN A 515 -4.45 10.17 -4.57
C ASN A 515 -4.04 9.02 -3.65
N ASP A 516 -2.73 8.80 -3.55
CA ASP A 516 -2.18 7.81 -2.63
C ASP A 516 -2.07 8.36 -1.21
N HIS A 517 -3.05 7.99 -0.37
CA HIS A 517 -3.13 8.42 1.02
C HIS A 517 -2.54 7.39 2.01
N LEU A 518 -2.25 6.17 1.57
CA LEU A 518 -1.79 5.09 2.46
C LEU A 518 -0.26 5.01 2.54
N SER A 519 0.44 5.30 1.43
CA SER A 519 1.89 5.13 1.37
C SER A 519 2.66 5.96 2.38
N GLY A 520 2.23 7.21 2.59
CA GLY A 520 2.82 8.07 3.63
C GLY A 520 2.69 7.44 5.01
N VAL A 521 1.49 6.98 5.36
CA VAL A 521 1.18 6.39 6.67
C VAL A 521 1.99 5.12 6.90
N VAL A 522 2.03 4.24 5.91
CA VAL A 522 2.77 2.99 6.00
C VAL A 522 4.27 3.24 6.05
N SER A 523 4.79 4.20 5.29
CA SER A 523 6.19 4.62 5.41
C SER A 523 6.53 5.08 6.83
N THR A 524 5.69 5.95 7.41
CA THR A 524 5.84 6.46 8.78
C THR A 524 5.76 5.33 9.82
N MET A 525 4.78 4.42 9.67
CA MET A 525 4.64 3.22 10.50
C MET A 525 5.92 2.38 10.55
N LEU A 526 6.55 2.22 9.39
CA LEU A 526 7.71 1.36 9.19
C LEU A 526 9.04 2.10 9.42
N THR A 527 9.00 3.38 9.77
CA THR A 527 10.21 4.18 10.01
C THR A 527 10.18 4.86 11.36
N SER A 528 9.50 6.01 11.48
CA SER A 528 9.49 6.82 12.70
C SER A 528 8.89 6.07 13.87
N ASP A 529 7.79 5.35 13.63
CA ASP A 529 7.00 4.72 14.69
C ASP A 529 7.64 3.43 15.22
N LEU A 530 8.72 2.95 14.61
CA LEU A 530 9.48 1.81 15.14
C LEU A 530 10.42 2.21 16.26
N PHE A 531 10.77 3.48 16.35
CA PHE A 531 11.60 4.00 17.42
C PHE A 531 10.73 4.51 18.57
N PRO A 532 11.21 4.44 19.83
CA PRO A 532 10.50 5.02 20.96
C PRO A 532 10.25 6.52 20.70
N GLY A 533 8.99 6.94 20.73
CA GLY A 533 8.58 8.32 20.48
C GLY A 533 7.08 8.40 20.19
N ASP A 534 6.60 9.61 19.95
CA ASP A 534 5.21 9.84 19.56
C ASP A 534 5.00 9.30 18.15
N ALA A 535 3.95 8.48 17.99
CA ALA A 535 3.58 8.00 16.67
C ALA A 535 3.20 9.19 15.77
N ARG A 536 3.52 9.10 14.48
CA ARG A 536 3.26 10.19 13.52
C ARG A 536 2.38 9.75 12.36
N ARG A 537 1.79 8.56 12.45
CA ARG A 537 0.91 7.99 11.42
C ARG A 537 -0.33 8.84 11.19
N GLY A 538 -0.94 9.38 12.26
CA GLY A 538 -2.04 10.33 12.16
C GLY A 538 -1.66 11.59 11.39
N GLN A 539 -0.50 12.19 11.73
CA GLN A 539 0.03 13.34 10.99
C GLN A 539 0.35 13.01 9.53
N SER A 540 0.92 11.83 9.26
CA SER A 540 1.26 11.39 7.91
C SER A 540 0.01 11.21 7.05
N LEU A 541 -1.05 10.66 7.63
CA LEU A 541 -2.36 10.52 6.99
C LEU A 541 -2.95 11.90 6.69
N LEU A 542 -2.95 12.80 7.68
CA LEU A 542 -3.42 14.16 7.53
C LEU A 542 -2.67 14.93 6.44
N ASN A 543 -1.35 14.82 6.42
CA ASN A 543 -0.49 15.41 5.38
C ASN A 543 -0.81 14.83 4.00
N SER A 544 -1.07 13.53 3.91
CA SER A 544 -1.44 12.87 2.66
C SER A 544 -2.77 13.40 2.11
N TRP A 545 -3.73 13.73 2.99
CA TRP A 545 -4.99 14.35 2.59
C TRP A 545 -4.84 15.83 2.26
N GLN A 546 -4.06 16.57 3.05
CA GLN A 546 -3.88 18.02 2.91
C GLN A 546 -3.13 18.39 1.64
N ARG A 547 -2.16 17.57 1.19
CA ARG A 547 -1.30 17.88 0.04
C ARG A 547 -2.10 18.17 -1.25
N PRO A 548 -3.03 17.32 -1.71
CA PRO A 548 -3.86 17.64 -2.88
C PRO A 548 -4.65 18.95 -2.75
N TYR A 549 -5.08 19.31 -1.53
CA TYR A 549 -5.81 20.55 -1.29
C TYR A 549 -4.90 21.75 -1.47
N LEU A 550 -3.68 21.71 -0.91
CA LEU A 550 -2.71 22.79 -1.10
C LEU A 550 -2.27 22.94 -2.56
N GLU A 551 -2.18 21.84 -3.30
CA GLU A 551 -1.78 21.84 -4.72
C GLU A 551 -2.90 22.31 -5.66
N LYS A 552 -4.15 21.97 -5.37
CA LYS A 552 -5.30 22.19 -6.27
C LYS A 552 -6.19 23.35 -5.86
N LEU A 553 -6.34 23.60 -4.56
CA LEU A 553 -7.09 24.74 -4.04
C LEU A 553 -6.09 25.86 -3.78
N GLN A 554 -6.03 26.79 -4.74
CA GLN A 554 -5.46 28.11 -4.46
C GLN A 554 -6.34 28.78 -3.39
N SER A 555 -5.88 29.83 -2.69
CA SER A 555 -6.66 30.69 -1.77
C SER A 555 -6.77 30.37 -0.27
N GLY A 556 -5.96 29.46 0.27
CA GLY A 556 -6.00 29.19 1.72
C GLY A 556 -7.21 28.37 2.18
N VAL A 557 -8.09 27.94 1.27
CA VAL A 557 -9.06 26.88 1.52
C VAL A 557 -8.31 25.55 1.59
N SER A 558 -8.27 24.93 2.77
CA SER A 558 -7.60 23.66 2.98
C SER A 558 -8.18 22.92 4.19
N LEU A 559 -7.70 21.71 4.48
CA LEU A 559 -8.11 20.97 5.68
C LEU A 559 -7.61 21.62 6.98
N ALA A 560 -6.68 22.57 6.89
CA ALA A 560 -6.24 23.38 8.04
C ALA A 560 -7.27 24.44 8.45
N MET A 561 -8.30 24.68 7.63
CA MET A 561 -9.34 25.66 7.92
C MET A 561 -10.11 25.29 9.20
N PRO A 562 -10.30 26.22 10.15
CA PRO A 562 -11.14 25.99 11.32
C PRO A 562 -12.57 25.62 10.93
N LEU A 563 -13.20 24.72 11.69
CA LEU A 563 -14.58 24.29 11.46
C LEU A 563 -15.57 25.47 11.36
N SER A 564 -15.38 26.52 12.16
CA SER A 564 -16.18 27.75 12.13
C SER A 564 -16.06 28.56 10.83
N ALA A 565 -14.95 28.43 10.10
CA ALA A 565 -14.69 29.10 8.83
C ALA A 565 -15.21 28.31 7.60
N VAL A 566 -15.63 27.07 7.80
CA VAL A 566 -16.18 26.23 6.74
C VAL A 566 -17.63 26.65 6.48
N THR A 567 -17.81 27.34 5.36
CA THR A 567 -19.08 27.92 4.93
C THR A 567 -19.65 27.20 3.72
N ALA A 568 -18.79 26.53 2.95
CA ALA A 568 -19.09 26.06 1.60
C ALA A 568 -19.66 27.17 0.70
N GLY A 569 -19.41 28.45 0.99
CA GLY A 569 -20.03 29.59 0.29
C GLY A 569 -21.41 30.04 0.82
N ARG A 570 -21.79 29.64 2.04
CA ARG A 570 -23.02 30.08 2.75
C ARG A 570 -22.73 30.72 4.12
N PRO A 571 -23.65 31.53 4.67
CA PRO A 571 -23.44 32.12 6.00
C PRO A 571 -23.19 31.08 7.11
N ARG A 572 -23.83 29.90 7.04
CA ARG A 572 -23.66 28.84 8.05
C ARG A 572 -24.12 27.47 7.53
N ILE A 573 -23.32 26.43 7.79
CA ILE A 573 -23.69 25.02 7.64
C ILE A 573 -23.24 24.30 8.90
N ASP A 574 -24.18 23.72 9.66
CA ASP A 574 -23.82 22.93 10.84
C ASP A 574 -23.22 21.59 10.37
N SER A 575 -21.94 21.35 10.67
CA SER A 575 -21.23 20.14 10.23
C SER A 575 -20.81 19.30 11.42
N TYR A 576 -21.12 17.99 11.41
CA TYR A 576 -20.81 17.05 12.48
C TYR A 576 -19.90 15.93 11.96
N PHE A 577 -18.73 15.80 12.58
CA PHE A 577 -17.76 14.73 12.32
C PHE A 577 -17.75 13.81 13.53
N ASN A 578 -18.29 12.60 13.36
CA ASN A 578 -18.57 11.70 14.47
C ASN A 578 -17.40 10.77 14.75
N ALA A 579 -16.91 10.76 15.99
CA ALA A 579 -15.90 9.87 16.52
C ALA A 579 -16.47 8.98 17.63
N THR A 580 -15.68 8.03 18.12
CA THR A 580 -16.01 7.20 19.28
C THR A 580 -14.92 7.35 20.33
N ASP A 581 -15.28 7.53 21.60
CA ASP A 581 -14.31 7.38 22.69
C ASP A 581 -14.00 5.89 22.90
N ALA A 582 -12.78 5.47 22.59
CA ALA A 582 -12.31 4.09 22.70
C ALA A 582 -12.36 3.55 24.13
N ARG A 583 -12.39 4.40 25.16
CA ARG A 583 -12.49 3.96 26.56
C ARG A 583 -13.91 3.60 26.97
N THR A 584 -14.90 4.35 26.52
CA THR A 584 -16.31 4.23 26.95
C THR A 584 -17.21 3.61 25.88
N GLY A 585 -16.81 3.66 24.62
CA GLY A 585 -17.63 3.31 23.46
C GLY A 585 -18.66 4.38 23.09
N GLU A 586 -18.66 5.53 23.77
CA GLU A 586 -19.62 6.61 23.52
C GLU A 586 -19.28 7.39 22.24
N GLY A 587 -20.31 7.82 21.51
CA GLY A 587 -20.16 8.68 20.35
C GLY A 587 -19.79 10.11 20.75
N VAL A 588 -18.85 10.71 20.03
CA VAL A 588 -18.37 12.09 20.22
C VAL A 588 -18.55 12.85 18.92
N ALA A 589 -19.20 14.01 18.96
CA ALA A 589 -19.42 14.83 17.78
C ALA A 589 -18.51 16.06 17.78
N LEU A 590 -17.67 16.17 16.75
CA LEU A 590 -16.82 17.34 16.52
C LEU A 590 -17.55 18.25 15.51
N SER A 591 -17.87 19.49 15.91
CA SER A 591 -18.74 20.36 15.11
C SER A 591 -18.41 21.84 15.22
N ASN A 592 -18.70 22.59 14.16
CA ASN A 592 -18.67 24.05 14.22
C ASN A 592 -19.78 24.67 15.08
N ARG A 593 -20.77 23.88 15.51
CA ARG A 593 -21.82 24.33 16.42
C ARG A 593 -21.38 24.39 17.88
N TYR A 594 -20.39 23.59 18.27
CA TYR A 594 -19.89 23.57 19.65
C TYR A 594 -18.68 24.48 19.78
N ALA A 595 -18.68 25.38 20.76
CA ALA A 595 -17.59 26.33 20.98
C ALA A 595 -16.24 25.62 21.09
N GLU A 596 -16.19 24.54 21.88
CA GLU A 596 -15.00 23.70 22.14
C GLU A 596 -14.35 23.14 20.86
N THR A 597 -15.15 22.82 19.83
CA THR A 597 -14.63 22.21 18.59
C THR A 597 -14.67 23.16 17.40
N SER A 598 -15.28 24.33 17.54
CA SER A 598 -15.45 25.30 16.44
C SER A 598 -14.13 25.81 15.85
N LEU A 599 -13.07 25.85 16.67
CA LEU A 599 -11.73 26.27 16.25
C LEU A 599 -10.86 25.11 15.75
N LEU A 600 -11.31 23.86 15.90
CA LEU A 600 -10.58 22.71 15.41
C LEU A 600 -10.49 22.78 13.88
N PRO A 601 -9.31 22.57 13.27
CA PRO A 601 -9.22 22.39 11.84
C PRO A 601 -10.11 21.25 11.34
N ILE A 602 -10.79 21.46 10.22
CA ILE A 602 -11.71 20.45 9.66
C ILE A 602 -10.99 19.12 9.37
N GLY A 603 -9.73 19.14 8.95
CA GLY A 603 -8.95 17.91 8.74
C GLY A 603 -8.70 17.10 10.01
N LEU A 604 -8.54 17.76 11.16
CA LEU A 604 -8.41 17.04 12.45
C LEU A 604 -9.75 16.48 12.90
N ALA A 605 -10.84 17.21 12.70
CA ALA A 605 -12.18 16.69 12.95
C ALA A 605 -12.46 15.43 12.14
N VAL A 606 -12.10 15.46 10.85
CA VAL A 606 -12.17 14.29 9.96
C VAL A 606 -11.24 13.17 10.41
N LEU A 607 -10.00 13.49 10.77
CA LEU A 607 -9.03 12.48 11.23
C LEU A 607 -9.53 11.74 12.47
N HIS A 608 -10.07 12.44 13.47
CA HIS A 608 -10.64 11.80 14.66
C HIS A 608 -11.87 10.96 14.35
N SER A 609 -12.70 11.40 13.38
CA SER A 609 -13.83 10.62 12.87
C SER A 609 -13.40 9.33 12.14
N ALA A 610 -12.15 9.29 11.65
CA ALA A 610 -11.62 8.20 10.82
C ALA A 610 -10.42 7.46 11.44
N ARG A 611 -10.20 7.49 12.76
CA ARG A 611 -9.01 6.84 13.37
C ARG A 611 -9.17 5.33 13.50
N PHE A 612 -8.30 4.56 12.85
CA PHE A 612 -8.26 3.10 12.98
C PHE A 612 -6.99 2.71 13.71
N PRO A 613 -7.05 2.22 14.97
CA PRO A 613 -5.86 2.03 15.82
C PRO A 613 -4.67 1.29 15.21
N VAL A 614 -4.91 0.43 14.21
CA VAL A 614 -3.87 -0.28 13.46
C VAL A 614 -3.11 0.63 12.49
N VAL A 615 -3.81 1.57 11.86
CA VAL A 615 -3.29 2.48 10.81
C VAL A 615 -2.95 3.85 11.40
N SER A 616 -3.85 4.39 12.22
CA SER A 616 -3.70 5.65 12.94
C SER A 616 -4.12 5.43 14.40
N PRO A 617 -3.20 5.56 15.37
CA PRO A 617 -3.50 5.36 16.79
C PRO A 617 -4.71 6.17 17.26
N ALA A 618 -5.33 5.71 18.36
CA ALA A 618 -6.36 6.50 19.02
C ALA A 618 -5.78 7.83 19.46
N GLY A 619 -6.55 8.89 19.27
CA GLY A 619 -6.10 10.22 19.61
C GLY A 619 -6.64 10.72 20.96
N ARG A 620 -5.91 11.55 21.72
CA ARG A 620 -6.30 12.13 23.03
C ARG A 620 -7.03 13.49 23.04
N TRP A 621 -8.35 13.55 23.04
CA TRP A 621 -9.06 14.83 23.07
C TRP A 621 -9.49 15.20 24.48
N GLN A 622 -9.11 16.39 24.95
CA GLN A 622 -9.54 16.93 26.23
C GLN A 622 -10.23 18.27 26.02
N PRO A 623 -11.58 18.32 26.04
CA PRO A 623 -12.30 19.59 26.02
C PRO A 623 -12.02 20.40 27.29
N ASP A 624 -12.17 21.72 27.23
CA ASP A 624 -11.91 22.63 28.35
C ASP A 624 -12.71 22.22 29.59
N GLY A 625 -12.02 21.86 30.67
CA GLY A 625 -12.65 21.38 31.92
C GLY A 625 -13.24 19.97 31.85
N GLY A 626 -13.10 19.27 30.72
CA GLY A 626 -13.58 17.91 30.51
C GLY A 626 -12.56 16.81 30.81
N ARG A 627 -13.08 15.58 30.87
CA ARG A 627 -12.26 14.36 30.95
C ARG A 627 -11.56 14.10 29.62
N GLU A 628 -10.29 13.70 29.67
CA GLU A 628 -9.56 13.18 28.50
C GLU A 628 -10.30 11.99 27.87
N ARG A 629 -10.55 12.08 26.56
CA ARG A 629 -11.19 11.06 25.72
C ARG A 629 -10.17 10.48 24.74
N LEU A 630 -10.32 9.21 24.38
CA LEU A 630 -9.49 8.58 23.33
C LEU A 630 -10.30 8.39 22.05
N LEU A 631 -10.22 9.32 21.12
CA LEU A 631 -11.02 9.31 19.90
C LEU A 631 -10.48 8.30 18.88
N VAL A 632 -11.37 7.40 18.46
CA VAL A 632 -11.22 6.50 17.31
C VAL A 632 -12.39 6.69 16.35
N ASP A 633 -12.38 5.97 15.23
CA ASP A 633 -13.38 6.02 14.19
C ASP A 633 -14.83 6.02 14.74
N GLY A 634 -15.69 6.90 14.21
CA GLY A 634 -17.08 6.98 14.65
C GLY A 634 -17.86 5.69 14.40
N GLY A 635 -17.43 4.87 13.45
CA GLY A 635 -18.06 3.61 13.09
C GLY A 635 -18.00 2.54 14.18
N TYR A 636 -17.22 2.76 15.25
CA TYR A 636 -17.27 1.92 16.45
C TYR A 636 -18.53 2.16 17.30
N SER A 637 -19.12 3.36 17.26
CA SER A 637 -20.38 3.69 17.92
C SER A 637 -21.55 3.64 16.95
N ASP A 638 -21.43 4.34 15.82
CA ASP A 638 -22.41 4.39 14.74
C ASP A 638 -21.71 4.71 13.41
N ASN A 639 -21.68 3.75 12.49
CA ASN A 639 -21.11 3.90 11.15
C ASN A 639 -22.00 4.68 10.18
N SER A 640 -23.26 4.96 10.53
CA SER A 640 -24.17 5.73 9.66
C SER A 640 -24.00 7.24 9.84
N GLY A 641 -23.71 7.71 11.06
CA GLY A 641 -23.75 9.13 11.45
C GLY A 641 -25.16 9.62 11.83
N ALA A 642 -26.16 8.76 11.63
CA ALA A 642 -27.57 9.07 11.84
C ALA A 642 -27.88 9.36 13.32
N ALA A 643 -27.18 8.71 14.26
CA ALA A 643 -27.41 8.89 15.69
C ALA A 643 -27.18 10.34 16.11
N GLN A 644 -26.08 10.95 15.66
CA GLN A 644 -25.78 12.34 15.99
C GLN A 644 -26.73 13.29 15.27
N LEU A 645 -27.01 13.01 13.99
CA LEU A 645 -27.88 13.86 13.19
C LEU A 645 -29.31 13.93 13.77
N SER A 646 -29.86 12.80 14.22
CA SER A 646 -31.20 12.73 14.82
C SER A 646 -31.35 13.64 16.07
N ARG A 647 -30.26 13.84 16.82
CA ARG A 647 -30.20 14.72 18.00
C ARG A 647 -29.98 16.19 17.63
N ALA A 648 -29.22 16.43 16.57
CA ALA A 648 -28.78 17.77 16.16
C ALA A 648 -29.86 18.56 15.39
N VAL A 649 -30.72 17.86 14.65
CA VAL A 649 -31.71 18.49 13.77
C VAL A 649 -32.92 18.93 14.59
N SER A 650 -33.13 20.25 14.66
CA SER A 650 -34.34 20.84 15.26
C SER A 650 -35.56 20.55 14.37
N ARG A 651 -36.77 20.56 14.96
CA ARG A 651 -38.02 20.39 14.20
C ARG A 651 -38.04 21.31 12.98
N GLU A 652 -37.64 22.57 13.14
CA GLU A 652 -37.67 23.63 12.10
C GLU A 652 -36.78 23.40 10.85
N SER A 653 -35.93 22.37 10.84
CA SER A 653 -35.04 22.07 9.71
C SER A 653 -35.69 21.11 8.71
N PHE A 654 -36.78 21.57 8.06
CA PHE A 654 -37.58 20.75 7.16
C PHE A 654 -37.18 20.87 5.68
N GLY A 655 -37.24 19.75 4.97
CA GLY A 655 -37.08 19.70 3.52
C GLY A 655 -36.73 18.30 3.03
N ILE A 656 -35.44 18.06 2.78
CA ILE A 656 -34.93 16.83 2.15
C ILE A 656 -33.76 16.29 2.96
N TRP A 657 -33.85 15.04 3.39
CA TRP A 657 -32.76 14.31 4.05
C TRP A 657 -32.16 13.32 3.07
N LEU A 658 -30.88 13.49 2.78
CA LEU A 658 -30.10 12.59 1.95
C LEU A 658 -29.24 11.71 2.85
N ASN A 659 -29.48 10.40 2.84
CA ASN A 659 -28.66 9.44 3.54
C ASN A 659 -27.74 8.72 2.55
N ILE A 660 -26.47 9.11 2.51
CA ILE A 660 -25.49 8.64 1.53
C ILE A 660 -24.66 7.50 2.12
N ASP A 661 -24.78 6.32 1.51
CA ASP A 661 -24.07 5.11 1.88
C ASP A 661 -23.12 4.69 0.74
N GLY A 662 -21.84 5.02 0.90
CA GLY A 662 -20.79 4.64 -0.06
C GLY A 662 -20.34 3.19 0.04
N ASN A 663 -21.08 2.35 0.79
CA ASN A 663 -20.84 0.91 0.83
C ASN A 663 -21.71 0.19 -0.21
N PRO A 664 -21.16 -0.79 -0.95
CA PRO A 664 -21.91 -1.54 -1.94
C PRO A 664 -23.01 -2.34 -1.25
N THR A 665 -24.23 -2.25 -1.77
CA THR A 665 -25.37 -2.99 -1.23
C THR A 665 -25.26 -4.48 -1.50
N GLU A 666 -25.83 -5.29 -0.60
CA GLU A 666 -25.76 -6.75 -0.73
C GLU A 666 -26.55 -7.27 -1.95
N GLY A 667 -27.60 -6.55 -2.38
CA GLY A 667 -28.21 -6.56 -3.72
C GLY A 667 -28.53 -7.93 -4.34
N GLU A 668 -28.71 -7.94 -5.67
CA GLU A 668 -28.95 -9.14 -6.50
C GLU A 668 -27.92 -10.24 -6.22
N CYS A 669 -26.70 -9.85 -5.86
CA CYS A 669 -25.58 -10.76 -5.64
C CYS A 669 -25.66 -11.54 -4.32
N ALA A 670 -26.46 -11.11 -3.34
CA ALA A 670 -26.64 -11.85 -2.09
C ALA A 670 -27.20 -13.26 -2.34
N SER A 671 -28.13 -13.38 -3.29
CA SER A 671 -28.75 -14.67 -3.65
C SER A 671 -27.79 -15.62 -4.39
N ALA A 672 -26.93 -15.07 -5.26
CA ALA A 672 -25.95 -15.85 -6.02
C ALA A 672 -24.80 -16.36 -5.13
N THR A 673 -24.49 -15.66 -4.04
CA THR A 673 -23.42 -16.03 -3.09
C THR A 673 -23.93 -16.76 -1.85
N ALA A 674 -25.24 -17.00 -1.71
CA ALA A 674 -25.82 -17.78 -0.63
C ALA A 674 -25.51 -19.28 -0.78
N ARG A 675 -24.24 -19.65 -0.98
CA ARG A 675 -23.79 -20.93 -0.45
C ARG A 675 -23.87 -20.77 1.06
N PRO A 676 -24.61 -21.62 1.76
CA PRO A 676 -24.61 -21.58 3.21
C PRO A 676 -23.20 -21.95 3.65
N ASP A 677 -22.42 -20.93 4.02
CA ASP A 677 -21.11 -21.09 4.64
C ASP A 677 -21.35 -21.69 6.04
N HIS A 678 -21.67 -22.98 6.08
CA HIS A 678 -22.12 -23.75 7.24
C HIS A 678 -21.06 -23.87 8.37
N TRP A 679 -19.92 -23.17 8.25
CA TRP A 679 -18.75 -23.35 9.10
C TRP A 679 -18.00 -22.02 9.31
N MET A 680 -18.69 -20.88 9.28
CA MET A 680 -18.09 -19.64 9.77
C MET A 680 -17.97 -19.73 11.29
N ASN A 681 -16.80 -20.20 11.74
CA ASN A 681 -16.27 -19.88 13.05
C ASN A 681 -16.34 -18.36 13.18
N TRP A 682 -17.36 -17.85 13.89
CA TRP A 682 -17.51 -16.43 14.17
C TRP A 682 -16.23 -15.97 14.83
N THR A 683 -15.37 -15.32 14.04
CA THR A 683 -14.20 -14.69 14.60
C THR A 683 -14.71 -13.52 15.43
N GLY A 684 -13.98 -13.11 16.48
CA GLY A 684 -14.36 -11.92 17.25
C GLY A 684 -14.54 -10.68 16.37
N ALA A 685 -13.89 -10.64 15.18
CA ALA A 685 -14.07 -9.60 14.19
C ALA A 685 -15.47 -9.61 13.55
N ASP A 686 -16.02 -10.78 13.21
CA ASP A 686 -17.35 -10.89 12.59
C ASP A 686 -18.45 -10.46 13.57
N ALA A 687 -18.34 -10.89 14.83
CA ALA A 687 -19.26 -10.46 15.89
C ALA A 687 -19.19 -8.94 16.12
N LEU A 688 -17.99 -8.36 16.10
CA LEU A 688 -17.79 -6.91 16.20
C LEU A 688 -18.41 -6.17 15.00
N LEU A 689 -18.20 -6.65 13.78
CA LEU A 689 -18.78 -6.06 12.57
C LEU A 689 -20.31 -6.18 12.56
N ALA A 690 -20.87 -7.32 12.99
CA ALA A 690 -22.31 -7.51 13.13
C ALA A 690 -22.91 -6.55 14.17
N SER A 691 -22.26 -6.40 15.34
CA SER A 691 -22.67 -5.43 16.37
C SER A 691 -22.68 -3.99 15.84
N ARG A 692 -21.67 -3.61 15.04
CA ARG A 692 -21.63 -2.28 14.40
C ARG A 692 -22.77 -2.08 13.41
N ARG A 693 -23.02 -3.07 12.54
CA ARG A 693 -24.15 -3.03 11.58
C ARG A 693 -25.48 -2.88 12.31
N GLN A 694 -25.68 -3.60 13.42
CA GLN A 694 -26.89 -3.49 14.23
C GLN A 694 -27.06 -2.10 14.84
N ARG A 695 -26.00 -1.52 15.41
CA ARG A 695 -26.04 -0.15 15.96
C ARG A 695 -26.33 0.91 14.92
N SER A 696 -25.73 0.79 13.73
CA SER A 696 -26.04 1.68 12.62
C SER A 696 -27.46 1.52 12.10
N ALA A 697 -27.96 0.29 11.98
CA ALA A 697 -29.36 0.07 11.61
C ALA A 697 -30.33 0.69 12.64
N GLU A 698 -30.01 0.61 13.92
CA GLU A 698 -30.80 1.25 14.97
C GLU A 698 -30.75 2.78 14.89
N ALA A 699 -29.57 3.35 14.69
CA ALA A 699 -29.40 4.79 14.48
C ALA A 699 -30.16 5.30 13.24
N GLU A 700 -30.12 4.55 12.13
CA GLU A 700 -30.91 4.84 10.93
C GLU A 700 -32.41 4.78 11.21
N ARG A 701 -32.90 3.79 11.98
CA ARG A 701 -34.32 3.70 12.37
C ARG A 701 -34.76 4.90 13.21
N GLN A 702 -33.94 5.33 14.17
CA GLN A 702 -34.23 6.51 14.99
C GLN A 702 -34.25 7.78 14.15
N MET A 703 -33.31 7.92 13.22
CA MET A 703 -33.30 9.01 12.26
C MET A 703 -34.55 8.97 11.37
N GLN A 704 -34.93 7.83 10.80
CA GLN A 704 -36.13 7.69 9.98
C GLN A 704 -37.39 8.03 10.75
N ALA A 705 -37.54 7.54 11.98
CA ALA A 705 -38.68 7.92 12.83
C ALA A 705 -38.75 9.44 13.04
N ARG A 706 -37.60 10.10 13.16
CA ARG A 706 -37.53 11.56 13.25
C ARG A 706 -37.89 12.24 11.92
N VAL A 707 -37.44 11.73 10.77
CA VAL A 707 -37.88 12.18 9.43
C VAL A 707 -39.39 12.18 9.34
N ASP A 708 -40.00 11.06 9.76
CA ASP A 708 -41.43 10.82 9.64
C ASP A 708 -42.20 11.77 10.57
N GLU A 709 -41.72 11.97 11.81
CA GLU A 709 -42.29 12.95 12.76
C GLU A 709 -42.29 14.37 12.18
N VAL A 710 -41.23 14.73 11.44
CA VAL A 710 -41.08 16.07 10.86
C VAL A 710 -41.70 16.17 9.45
N GLY A 711 -42.21 15.09 8.86
CA GLY A 711 -42.75 15.09 7.50
C GLY A 711 -41.71 15.49 6.43
N ALA A 712 -40.41 15.26 6.68
CA ALA A 712 -39.37 15.53 5.70
C ALA A 712 -39.35 14.42 4.63
N LYS A 713 -38.91 14.76 3.41
CA LYS A 713 -38.65 13.73 2.40
C LYS A 713 -37.29 13.11 2.68
N HIS A 714 -37.21 11.79 2.72
CA HIS A 714 -35.95 11.07 2.91
C HIS A 714 -35.59 10.24 1.68
N ARG A 715 -34.31 10.31 1.28
CA ARG A 715 -33.74 9.50 0.20
C ARG A 715 -32.46 8.85 0.67
N ARG A 716 -32.46 7.52 0.67
CA ARG A 716 -31.23 6.74 0.79
C ARG A 716 -30.54 6.65 -0.57
N ILE A 717 -29.29 7.08 -0.63
CA ILE A 717 -28.42 7.02 -1.81
C ILE A 717 -27.33 6.00 -1.52
N THR A 718 -27.40 4.83 -2.14
CA THR A 718 -26.41 3.78 -1.94
C THR A 718 -25.52 3.60 -3.16
N LEU A 719 -24.27 3.20 -2.95
CA LEU A 719 -23.39 2.75 -4.02
C LEU A 719 -23.97 1.49 -4.69
N SER A 720 -24.60 1.66 -5.86
CA SER A 720 -25.16 0.57 -6.65
C SER A 720 -24.25 0.23 -7.83
N MET A 721 -23.35 -0.73 -7.63
CA MET A 721 -22.50 -1.24 -8.70
C MET A 721 -23.29 -1.82 -9.88
N PRO A 722 -24.42 -2.54 -9.67
CA PRO A 722 -25.24 -3.02 -10.79
C PRO A 722 -25.72 -1.90 -11.72
N GLN A 723 -25.98 -0.70 -11.18
CA GLN A 723 -26.33 0.46 -12.00
C GLN A 723 -25.14 0.99 -12.79
N ALA A 724 -23.95 1.05 -12.17
CA ALA A 724 -22.72 1.42 -12.87
C ALA A 724 -22.38 0.44 -14.00
N TYR A 725 -22.72 -0.83 -13.81
CA TYR A 725 -22.47 -1.92 -14.77
C TYR A 725 -23.73 -2.41 -15.48
N ALA A 726 -24.76 -1.56 -15.63
CA ALA A 726 -25.97 -1.96 -16.34
C ALA A 726 -25.67 -2.38 -17.80
N SER A 727 -24.54 -1.93 -18.36
CA SER A 727 -24.03 -2.35 -19.66
C SER A 727 -23.42 -3.77 -19.69
N MET A 728 -23.06 -4.35 -18.54
CA MET A 728 -22.54 -5.71 -18.46
C MET A 728 -23.68 -6.73 -18.65
N LYS A 729 -23.47 -7.65 -19.60
CA LYS A 729 -24.52 -8.55 -20.09
C LYS A 729 -24.97 -9.59 -19.05
N THR A 730 -24.08 -10.07 -18.19
CA THR A 730 -24.40 -11.16 -17.26
C THR A 730 -24.48 -10.69 -15.79
N VAL A 731 -25.35 -11.32 -15.00
CA VAL A 731 -25.45 -11.09 -13.55
C VAL A 731 -24.14 -11.48 -12.86
N GLU A 732 -23.47 -12.54 -13.33
CA GLU A 732 -22.22 -13.03 -12.74
C GLU A 732 -21.10 -11.99 -12.87
N ASP A 733 -20.95 -11.34 -14.04
CA ASP A 733 -19.96 -10.29 -14.24
C ASP A 733 -20.23 -9.10 -13.31
N ARG A 734 -21.50 -8.68 -13.20
CA ARG A 734 -21.91 -7.61 -12.28
C ARG A 734 -21.61 -7.98 -10.83
N CYS A 735 -21.81 -9.24 -10.45
CA CYS A 735 -21.52 -9.72 -9.10
C CYS A 735 -20.04 -9.97 -8.83
N GLN A 736 -19.25 -10.31 -9.83
CA GLN A 736 -17.80 -10.38 -9.72
C GLN A 736 -17.21 -8.97 -9.54
N ALA A 737 -17.68 -8.00 -10.33
CA ALA A 737 -17.29 -6.60 -10.16
C ALA A 737 -17.73 -6.08 -8.79
N ALA A 738 -18.98 -6.31 -8.38
CA ALA A 738 -19.44 -5.93 -7.03
C ALA A 738 -18.61 -6.61 -5.91
N ARG A 739 -18.18 -7.87 -6.10
CA ARG A 739 -17.27 -8.56 -5.17
C ARG A 739 -15.90 -7.92 -5.11
N HIS A 740 -15.34 -7.51 -6.25
CA HIS A 740 -14.09 -6.76 -6.31
C HIS A 740 -14.19 -5.45 -5.51
N HIS A 741 -15.28 -4.71 -5.67
CA HIS A 741 -15.53 -3.50 -4.88
C HIS A 741 -15.83 -3.75 -3.40
N ARG A 742 -16.23 -4.97 -3.02
CA ARG A 742 -16.45 -5.38 -1.62
C ARG A 742 -15.15 -5.75 -0.91
N THR A 743 -14.19 -6.32 -1.62
CA THR A 743 -12.85 -6.60 -1.10
C THR A 743 -12.09 -5.29 -0.95
N ALA A 744 -12.53 -4.48 0.01
CA ALA A 744 -12.09 -3.10 0.11
C ALA A 744 -10.55 -3.05 0.20
N PRO A 745 -9.86 -2.21 -0.58
CA PRO A 745 -8.59 -1.67 -0.12
C PRO A 745 -8.81 -1.21 1.32
N LEU A 746 -7.86 -1.51 2.22
CA LEU A 746 -7.82 -0.89 3.55
C LEU A 746 -8.17 0.58 3.32
N GLY A 747 -9.33 1.05 3.79
CA GLY A 747 -10.11 2.16 3.21
C GLY A 747 -9.39 3.52 3.11
N TRP A 748 -8.33 3.58 2.32
CA TRP A 748 -7.24 4.55 2.32
C TRP A 748 -6.50 4.55 0.98
N TYR A 749 -6.70 3.51 0.17
CA TYR A 749 -6.25 3.42 -1.21
C TYR A 749 -7.48 3.24 -2.10
N MET A 750 -7.42 3.80 -3.31
CA MET A 750 -8.46 3.62 -4.32
C MET A 750 -7.76 3.57 -5.67
N SER A 751 -7.90 2.45 -6.39
CA SER A 751 -7.37 2.34 -7.75
C SER A 751 -8.10 3.28 -8.69
N SER A 752 -7.45 3.66 -9.79
CA SER A 752 -8.05 4.47 -10.86
C SER A 752 -9.33 3.82 -11.43
N VAL A 753 -9.32 2.49 -11.58
CA VAL A 753 -10.46 1.68 -12.02
C VAL A 753 -11.62 1.80 -11.02
N THR A 754 -11.33 1.62 -9.72
CA THR A 754 -12.35 1.74 -8.67
C THR A 754 -12.95 3.14 -8.62
N ALA A 755 -12.11 4.17 -8.70
CA ALA A 755 -12.57 5.55 -8.76
C ALA A 755 -13.47 5.79 -9.99
N TRP A 756 -13.11 5.22 -11.15
CA TRP A 756 -13.91 5.32 -12.37
C TRP A 756 -15.30 4.70 -12.17
N ASP A 757 -15.38 3.47 -11.68
CA ASP A 757 -16.67 2.79 -11.46
C ASP A 757 -17.57 3.55 -10.48
N MET A 758 -16.96 4.05 -9.41
CA MET A 758 -17.65 4.86 -8.41
C MET A 758 -18.13 6.19 -8.97
N ARG A 759 -17.39 6.79 -9.91
CA ARG A 759 -17.80 8.02 -10.61
C ARG A 759 -19.09 7.79 -11.39
N PHE A 760 -19.22 6.66 -12.08
CA PHE A 760 -20.45 6.28 -12.78
C PHE A 760 -21.60 6.01 -11.81
N ALA A 761 -21.33 5.27 -10.73
CA ALA A 761 -22.35 5.02 -9.71
C ALA A 761 -22.84 6.33 -9.06
N ALA A 762 -21.93 7.24 -8.74
CA ALA A 762 -22.26 8.55 -8.17
C ALA A 762 -23.05 9.42 -9.15
N LEU A 763 -22.70 9.40 -10.44
CA LEU A 763 -23.44 10.09 -11.49
C LEU A 763 -24.88 9.56 -11.60
N ALA A 764 -25.06 8.24 -11.66
CA ALA A 764 -26.38 7.61 -11.72
C ALA A 764 -27.22 7.93 -10.47
N ALA A 765 -26.60 7.87 -9.29
CA ALA A 765 -27.22 8.21 -8.02
C ALA A 765 -27.68 9.67 -7.94
N ALA A 766 -26.82 10.61 -8.36
CA ALA A 766 -27.15 12.03 -8.40
C ALA A 766 -28.27 12.32 -9.42
N ALA A 767 -28.20 11.75 -10.62
CA ALA A 767 -29.25 11.89 -11.63
C ALA A 767 -30.61 11.34 -11.16
N SER A 768 -30.62 10.16 -10.55
CA SER A 768 -31.85 9.58 -9.96
C SER A 768 -32.41 10.46 -8.84
N THR A 769 -31.55 11.07 -8.03
CA THR A 769 -31.95 11.95 -6.93
C THR A 769 -32.54 13.27 -7.48
N CYS A 770 -31.92 13.84 -8.50
CA CYS A 770 -32.45 15.01 -9.22
C CYS A 770 -33.83 14.74 -9.84
N LYS A 771 -34.05 13.54 -10.38
CA LYS A 771 -35.35 13.15 -10.94
C LYS A 771 -36.45 13.08 -9.88
N GLU A 772 -36.14 12.53 -8.70
CA GLU A 772 -37.09 12.43 -7.58
C GLU A 772 -37.38 13.79 -6.93
N PHE A 773 -36.36 14.64 -6.86
CA PHE A 773 -36.45 15.99 -6.30
C PHE A 773 -36.19 17.01 -7.40
N SER A 774 -37.10 17.12 -8.36
CA SER A 774 -37.00 18.09 -9.46
C SER A 774 -36.84 19.53 -9.00
N ASP A 775 -37.24 19.84 -7.76
CA ASP A 775 -37.05 21.17 -7.18
C ASP A 775 -35.59 21.44 -6.77
N LEU A 776 -34.78 20.38 -6.54
CA LEU A 776 -33.36 20.46 -6.16
C LEU A 776 -32.46 20.71 -7.37
N CYS A 777 -32.78 20.14 -8.53
CA CYS A 777 -31.94 20.21 -9.71
C CYS A 777 -32.66 20.94 -10.84
N ARG A 778 -31.92 21.44 -11.83
CA ARG A 778 -32.56 21.96 -13.05
C ARG A 778 -33.07 20.78 -13.89
N ARG A 779 -34.13 21.00 -14.68
CA ARG A 779 -34.67 19.99 -15.60
C ARG A 779 -33.70 19.71 -16.74
#